data_AF-A0AAV6IF53-F1
#
_entry.id   AF-A0AAV6IF53-F1
#
_cell.length_a   1.000
_cell.length_b   1.000
_cell.length_c   1.000
_cell.angle_alpha   90.00
_cell.angle_beta   90.00
_cell.angle_gamma   90.00
#
_symmetry.space_group_name_H-M   'P 1'
#
loop_
_entity.id
_entity.type
_entity.pdbx_description
1 polymer ?
#
loop_
_entity_poly.entity_id
_entity_poly.type
_entity_poly.pdbx_seq_one_letter_code
_entity_poly.pdbx_strand_id
1 'polypeptide(L)'
;MVVYRTAALLGLLFFLEMHFSLTVSATDCPLDLSGSNFTLAASICSNDEDRGTCCRYLNALIAVSIARYANLTGDLGVSSDLSQICLGSISESLELYGVTTNATAFCGFGTKIPVNYECQGRTTVTQMLESPKFANVTANCELPLSAETDCRTCLNAGILYLRNLIGAVDNMTLSTCRDATFVALASQVDNGSAVDIASCFFGVQGLMTPSDQTPSLSSPQASPSPLVASSPSQVSLTVPLKQKHHVYHLTLIPGLGIAVTAVAVMMLVVLIFLIQRKSRELENSDAIDKASSKAFSQLPRRFQGGPTSMFRKFTHKEMKKATDNFNTVIGQGGFGTVFKAQFSDGSVVAVKRMDKVSEQAEDEFCREIELLARLHHRHLVALRGFCVARHERFLVYEFMANGSLKDHLHNPGRTPLNWQNRIQIAIDVANALEYLHFYCDPPLCHRDIKSSNILLDENFVAKVKYNVRYPWGIFNEMSWQLSGYMDPEYVVTQELTEKSDVYSYGVVLLELLTARRAIQDNKNLVEWSQVFMNSDSRLPELVDPTIADSFDFDQLQTFVTIIRWCIQREGRARPSIKQVLRLLYECSDPMHSGFVEAVEEGEYEGTEAKGRTSRGKMRGGELIFHSGDGRATLREIHGPIRKAQDHSPLVNSGQIQTHKQVQISSIRGLLTTTKVLIPIGFGTEEMEAVIMIDVLRRAGADVTVASVDPQLEIKASGGTKLVADASISACWNETYDLVALPGGMPGSVTLRDCEVLRKITSKQAEEKRLYGAISAAPAVTLLPWGLLRRKEMTGHPQFMGKLPTLWKVESKIQVSDELTTSRGPGTCFEFAISLVEQLFGESVAVEVAKLLLMGATKEDSRKEEFNGVEWTVGHTPHVLIPVANGSEAAEIVMIADILRRAKVDVVIASVEKSVKILASQGTKIVADKLIGKAAESIYDLIILPGGIVGTERLHKSRVLKKLLKEQESSDRIYGAICSSSEILHRQGLLKGKRAMDSARVVIDGKVITSRGLSTTTEMALGIVSKLFGHTRAWSVAESLVFEYPRELKD
;
A
#
# COMPACT_ATOMS: atom_id res chain seq x y z
N MET A 1 30.06 -83.63 2.79
CA MET A 1 29.89 -82.48 1.87
C MET A 1 28.39 -82.27 1.57
N VAL A 2 27.60 -81.79 2.56
CA VAL A 2 26.13 -81.67 2.42
C VAL A 2 25.59 -80.36 3.03
N VAL A 3 26.15 -79.91 4.17
CA VAL A 3 25.68 -78.74 4.94
C VAL A 3 25.68 -77.43 4.12
N TYR A 4 26.61 -77.24 3.18
CA TYR A 4 26.69 -76.02 2.36
C TYR A 4 25.61 -75.90 1.25
N ARG A 5 24.78 -76.92 1.00
CA ARG A 5 23.68 -76.83 0.02
C ARG A 5 22.32 -76.44 0.62
N THR A 6 22.12 -76.58 1.93
CA THR A 6 20.85 -76.23 2.59
C THR A 6 20.75 -74.74 2.92
N ALA A 7 21.84 -74.13 3.38
CA ALA A 7 21.92 -72.68 3.63
C ALA A 7 21.61 -71.85 2.36
N ALA A 8 22.10 -72.29 1.19
CA ALA A 8 21.84 -71.62 -0.08
C ALA A 8 20.37 -71.68 -0.52
N LEU A 9 19.64 -72.77 -0.20
CA LEU A 9 18.23 -72.92 -0.56
C LEU A 9 17.32 -72.08 0.35
N LEU A 10 17.60 -72.04 1.65
CA LEU A 10 16.86 -71.20 2.60
C LEU A 10 17.09 -69.70 2.33
N GLY A 11 18.30 -69.31 1.92
CA GLY A 11 18.57 -67.95 1.45
C GLY A 11 17.76 -67.57 0.20
N LEU A 12 17.62 -68.49 -0.77
CA LEU A 12 16.83 -68.22 -1.97
C LEU A 12 15.32 -68.12 -1.70
N LEU A 13 14.78 -68.94 -0.79
CA LEU A 13 13.35 -68.91 -0.44
C LEU A 13 12.98 -67.61 0.31
N PHE A 14 13.79 -67.16 1.26
CA PHE A 14 13.57 -65.86 1.91
C PHE A 14 13.65 -64.68 0.93
N PHE A 15 14.48 -64.76 -0.12
CA PHE A 15 14.52 -63.75 -1.19
C PHE A 15 13.35 -63.81 -2.17
N LEU A 16 12.59 -64.92 -2.22
CA LEU A 16 11.42 -65.09 -3.10
C LEU A 16 10.10 -64.82 -2.39
N GLU A 17 9.95 -65.20 -1.11
CA GLU A 17 8.73 -64.93 -0.34
C GLU A 17 8.59 -63.44 0.04
N MET A 18 9.69 -62.70 0.22
CA MET A 18 9.65 -61.23 0.39
C MET A 18 9.31 -60.44 -0.89
N HIS A 19 9.18 -61.10 -2.04
CA HIS A 19 8.78 -60.48 -3.31
C HIS A 19 7.37 -60.88 -3.79
N PHE A 20 6.58 -61.57 -2.94
CA PHE A 20 5.21 -61.99 -3.29
C PHE A 20 4.10 -61.35 -2.42
N SER A 21 4.29 -60.10 -2.02
CA SER A 21 3.17 -59.16 -1.76
C SER A 21 2.91 -58.38 -3.04
N LEU A 22 1.65 -58.36 -3.51
CA LEU A 22 1.23 -58.00 -4.88
C LEU A 22 2.15 -57.04 -5.63
N THR A 23 2.77 -57.53 -6.71
CA THR A 23 3.28 -56.69 -7.79
C THR A 23 2.11 -56.11 -8.58
N VAL A 24 1.49 -55.05 -8.04
CA VAL A 24 0.66 -54.13 -8.82
C VAL A 24 1.58 -53.49 -9.88
N SER A 25 1.06 -53.29 -11.09
CA SER A 25 1.84 -52.69 -12.18
C SER A 25 2.29 -51.27 -11.80
N ALA A 26 3.56 -50.95 -11.99
CA ALA A 26 4.13 -49.61 -11.77
C ALA A 26 3.79 -48.67 -12.95
N THR A 27 2.50 -48.58 -13.27
CA THR A 27 1.95 -47.78 -14.38
C THR A 27 0.72 -46.95 -13.98
N ASP A 28 0.01 -47.32 -12.91
CA ASP A 28 -1.35 -46.84 -12.65
C ASP A 28 -1.39 -45.96 -11.37
N CYS A 29 -2.28 -44.96 -11.33
CA CYS A 29 -2.44 -44.09 -10.16
C CYS A 29 -3.16 -44.81 -9.00
N PRO A 30 -2.66 -44.76 -7.75
CA PRO A 30 -3.30 -45.41 -6.59
C PRO A 30 -4.53 -44.68 -6.01
N LEU A 31 -5.01 -43.59 -6.63
CA LEU A 31 -6.22 -42.89 -6.21
C LEU A 31 -7.46 -43.54 -6.83
N ASP A 32 -8.40 -44.00 -6.00
CA ASP A 32 -9.70 -44.50 -6.46
C ASP A 32 -10.58 -43.34 -6.97
N LEU A 33 -10.59 -43.16 -8.28
CA LEU A 33 -11.47 -42.22 -8.98
C LEU A 33 -12.85 -42.81 -9.32
N SER A 34 -13.08 -44.11 -9.09
CA SER A 34 -14.26 -44.83 -9.61
C SER A 34 -15.57 -44.48 -8.89
N GLY A 35 -15.50 -44.12 -7.61
CA GLY A 35 -16.66 -43.74 -6.78
C GLY A 35 -16.98 -42.25 -6.78
N SER A 36 -16.51 -41.48 -7.77
CA SER A 36 -16.64 -40.01 -7.85
C SER A 36 -17.60 -39.58 -8.97
N ASN A 37 -18.58 -38.72 -8.66
CA ASN A 37 -19.56 -38.22 -9.63
C ASN A 37 -18.98 -37.14 -10.56
N PHE A 38 -18.02 -37.53 -11.40
CA PHE A 38 -17.42 -36.66 -12.40
C PHE A 38 -18.42 -36.19 -13.46
N THR A 39 -19.55 -36.88 -13.67
CA THR A 39 -20.62 -36.42 -14.57
C THR A 39 -21.29 -35.13 -14.06
N LEU A 40 -21.55 -35.02 -12.75
CA LEU A 40 -22.02 -33.77 -12.14
C LEU A 40 -20.98 -32.66 -12.29
N ALA A 41 -19.72 -32.94 -11.92
CA ALA A 41 -18.65 -31.96 -12.05
C ALA A 41 -18.42 -31.52 -13.51
N ALA A 42 -18.50 -32.43 -14.47
CA ALA A 42 -18.38 -32.14 -15.90
C ALA A 42 -19.53 -31.26 -16.41
N SER A 43 -20.77 -31.50 -15.95
CA SER A 43 -21.88 -30.61 -16.30
C SER A 43 -21.65 -29.17 -15.83
N ILE A 44 -21.04 -28.99 -14.65
CA ILE A 44 -20.65 -27.68 -14.09
C ILE A 44 -19.44 -27.09 -14.84
N CYS A 45 -18.44 -27.91 -15.17
CA CYS A 45 -17.26 -27.51 -15.94
C CYS A 45 -17.54 -27.24 -17.42
N SER A 46 -18.74 -27.58 -17.92
CA SER A 46 -19.13 -27.31 -19.32
C SER A 46 -19.44 -25.84 -19.58
N ASN A 47 -19.66 -25.02 -18.54
CA ASN A 47 -19.75 -23.56 -18.65
C ASN A 47 -18.39 -22.90 -18.37
N ASP A 48 -17.80 -22.28 -19.40
CA ASP A 48 -16.49 -21.63 -19.31
C ASP A 48 -16.48 -20.38 -18.40
N GLU A 49 -17.66 -19.82 -18.10
CA GLU A 49 -17.83 -18.68 -17.18
C GLU A 49 -17.75 -19.10 -15.68
N ASP A 50 -17.95 -20.39 -15.36
CA ASP A 50 -18.07 -20.90 -13.98
C ASP A 50 -16.86 -21.75 -13.51
N ARG A 51 -15.67 -21.52 -14.09
CA ARG A 51 -14.43 -22.26 -13.78
C ARG A 51 -14.10 -22.34 -12.28
N GLY A 52 -14.44 -21.33 -11.48
CA GLY A 52 -14.27 -21.38 -10.01
C GLY A 52 -15.18 -22.42 -9.33
N THR A 53 -16.42 -22.58 -9.80
CA THR A 53 -17.35 -23.61 -9.30
C THR A 53 -16.93 -24.99 -9.82
N CYS A 54 -16.54 -25.11 -11.08
CA CYS A 54 -15.89 -26.32 -11.62
C CYS A 54 -14.72 -26.79 -10.72
N CYS A 55 -13.78 -25.90 -10.41
CA CYS A 55 -12.65 -26.25 -9.55
C CYS A 55 -13.05 -26.60 -8.11
N ARG A 56 -14.10 -26.01 -7.53
CA ARG A 56 -14.62 -26.44 -6.21
C ARG A 56 -15.09 -27.89 -6.22
N TYR A 57 -15.90 -28.28 -7.21
CA TYR A 57 -16.39 -29.67 -7.35
C TYR A 57 -15.26 -30.66 -7.66
N LEU A 58 -14.32 -30.31 -8.55
CA LEU A 58 -13.19 -31.19 -8.85
C LEU A 58 -12.22 -31.36 -7.67
N ASN A 59 -11.89 -30.27 -6.96
CA ASN A 59 -11.05 -30.37 -5.75
C ASN A 59 -11.74 -31.25 -4.69
N ALA A 60 -13.06 -31.14 -4.50
CA ALA A 60 -13.79 -31.99 -3.56
C ALA A 60 -13.73 -33.49 -3.91
N LEU A 61 -13.96 -33.86 -5.18
CA LEU A 61 -13.90 -35.25 -5.65
C LEU A 61 -12.48 -35.84 -5.52
N ILE A 62 -11.45 -35.07 -5.90
CA ILE A 62 -10.05 -35.51 -5.76
C ILE A 62 -9.66 -35.61 -4.29
N ALA A 63 -10.05 -34.66 -3.44
CA ALA A 63 -9.77 -34.72 -2.00
C ALA A 63 -10.44 -35.92 -1.31
N VAL A 64 -11.68 -36.27 -1.66
CA VAL A 64 -12.35 -37.50 -1.16
C VAL A 64 -11.58 -38.76 -1.61
N SER A 65 -11.10 -38.78 -2.85
CA SER A 65 -10.29 -39.89 -3.38
C SER A 65 -8.95 -40.03 -2.63
N ILE A 66 -8.33 -38.90 -2.26
CA ILE A 66 -7.13 -38.88 -1.41
C ILE A 66 -7.44 -39.26 0.05
N ALA A 67 -8.60 -38.88 0.59
CA ALA A 67 -9.02 -39.30 1.94
C ALA A 67 -9.20 -40.83 2.05
N ARG A 68 -9.69 -41.48 0.99
CA ARG A 68 -9.71 -42.96 0.90
C ARG A 68 -8.32 -43.56 0.89
N TYR A 69 -7.39 -42.99 0.11
CA TYR A 69 -5.99 -43.41 0.09
C TYR A 69 -5.34 -43.24 1.47
N ALA A 70 -5.54 -42.10 2.12
CA ALA A 70 -5.01 -41.79 3.45
C ALA A 70 -5.55 -42.71 4.57
N ASN A 71 -6.79 -43.20 4.45
CA ASN A 71 -7.34 -44.21 5.35
C ASN A 71 -6.61 -45.57 5.21
N LEU A 72 -6.20 -45.93 3.99
CA LEU A 72 -5.48 -47.18 3.70
C LEU A 72 -3.97 -47.12 3.98
N THR A 73 -3.32 -45.95 3.85
CA THR A 73 -1.86 -45.81 3.95
C THR A 73 -1.38 -45.05 5.19
N GLY A 74 -2.21 -44.16 5.75
CA GLY A 74 -1.82 -43.19 6.78
C GLY A 74 -1.11 -41.94 6.25
N ASP A 75 -0.78 -41.88 4.95
CA ASP A 75 -0.17 -40.71 4.30
C ASP A 75 -1.25 -39.72 3.82
N LEU A 76 -1.02 -38.41 3.96
CA LEU A 76 -1.99 -37.38 3.58
C LEU A 76 -2.20 -37.25 2.05
N GLY A 77 -1.31 -37.83 1.24
CA GLY A 77 -1.31 -37.72 -0.22
C GLY A 77 -0.45 -38.80 -0.86
N VAL A 78 -0.24 -38.72 -2.18
CA VAL A 78 0.52 -39.70 -2.97
C VAL A 78 2.01 -39.32 -3.03
N SER A 79 2.93 -40.29 -3.10
CA SER A 79 4.37 -39.97 -3.17
C SER A 79 4.71 -39.11 -4.40
N SER A 80 5.75 -38.28 -4.30
CA SER A 80 6.14 -37.35 -5.38
C SER A 80 6.36 -38.06 -6.73
N ASP A 81 6.94 -39.26 -6.70
CA ASP A 81 7.22 -40.07 -7.90
C ASP A 81 5.93 -40.56 -8.59
N LEU A 82 4.89 -40.87 -7.81
CA LEU A 82 3.58 -41.31 -8.32
C LEU A 82 2.63 -40.12 -8.62
N SER A 83 2.91 -38.92 -8.07
CA SER A 83 2.06 -37.74 -8.24
C SER A 83 1.84 -37.34 -9.71
N GLN A 84 2.87 -37.50 -10.56
CA GLN A 84 2.79 -37.19 -11.99
C GLN A 84 1.95 -38.21 -12.76
N ILE A 85 2.03 -39.50 -12.39
CA ILE A 85 1.18 -40.56 -12.94
C ILE A 85 -0.28 -40.30 -12.58
N CYS A 86 -0.55 -39.85 -11.35
CA CYS A 86 -1.88 -39.43 -10.94
C CYS A 86 -2.39 -38.18 -11.67
N LEU A 87 -1.56 -37.16 -11.91
CA LEU A 87 -1.96 -36.00 -12.72
C LEU A 87 -2.36 -36.41 -14.15
N GLY A 88 -1.61 -37.32 -14.78
CA GLY A 88 -1.96 -37.90 -16.09
C GLY A 88 -3.29 -38.65 -16.05
N SER A 89 -3.43 -39.62 -15.14
CA SER A 89 -4.64 -40.45 -14.99
C SER A 89 -5.89 -39.62 -14.65
N ILE A 90 -5.76 -38.56 -13.83
CA ILE A 90 -6.83 -37.60 -13.57
C ILE A 90 -7.16 -36.79 -14.83
N SER A 91 -6.16 -36.34 -15.60
CA SER A 91 -6.39 -35.62 -16.86
C SER A 91 -7.18 -36.46 -17.89
N GLU A 92 -6.78 -37.72 -18.08
CA GLU A 92 -7.48 -38.66 -18.98
C GLU A 92 -8.90 -38.96 -18.49
N SER A 93 -9.08 -39.15 -17.17
CA SER A 93 -10.40 -39.34 -16.56
C SER A 93 -11.31 -38.14 -16.78
N LEU A 94 -10.78 -36.92 -16.66
CA LEU A 94 -11.53 -35.68 -16.88
C LEU A 94 -11.92 -35.50 -18.35
N GLU A 95 -11.02 -35.82 -19.28
CA GLU A 95 -11.30 -35.78 -20.73
C GLU A 95 -12.40 -36.77 -21.13
N LEU A 96 -12.40 -37.98 -20.56
CA LEU A 96 -13.45 -38.99 -20.77
C LEU A 96 -14.85 -38.53 -20.32
N TYR A 97 -14.94 -37.64 -19.32
CA TYR A 97 -16.20 -37.03 -18.90
C TYR A 97 -16.51 -35.68 -19.59
N GLY A 98 -15.66 -35.21 -20.51
CA GLY A 98 -15.87 -33.97 -21.28
C GLY A 98 -15.36 -32.70 -20.58
N VAL A 99 -14.49 -32.82 -19.58
CA VAL A 99 -13.78 -31.69 -18.95
C VAL A 99 -12.45 -31.47 -19.67
N THR A 100 -12.03 -30.22 -19.85
CA THR A 100 -10.78 -29.90 -20.54
C THR A 100 -9.55 -30.40 -19.77
N THR A 101 -8.60 -31.03 -20.46
CA THR A 101 -7.38 -31.64 -19.87
C THR A 101 -6.55 -30.66 -19.03
N ASN A 102 -6.55 -29.38 -19.38
CA ASN A 102 -5.89 -28.31 -18.63
C ASN A 102 -6.54 -27.97 -17.27
N ALA A 103 -7.68 -28.58 -16.90
CA ALA A 103 -8.28 -28.44 -15.58
C ALA A 103 -7.36 -28.91 -14.44
N THR A 104 -6.49 -29.89 -14.72
CA THR A 104 -5.45 -30.35 -13.78
C THR A 104 -4.50 -29.22 -13.37
N ALA A 105 -4.16 -28.34 -14.32
CA ALA A 105 -3.35 -27.15 -14.10
C ALA A 105 -4.17 -26.00 -13.50
N PHE A 106 -5.31 -25.61 -14.11
CA PHE A 106 -6.04 -24.41 -13.68
C PHE A 106 -6.80 -24.57 -12.36
N CYS A 107 -7.09 -25.81 -11.93
CA CYS A 107 -7.63 -26.09 -10.58
C CYS A 107 -6.56 -26.46 -9.54
N GLY A 108 -5.27 -26.44 -9.94
CA GLY A 108 -4.13 -26.52 -9.02
C GLY A 108 -3.89 -27.88 -8.36
N PHE A 109 -4.18 -29.02 -9.02
CA PHE A 109 -4.01 -30.33 -8.36
C PHE A 109 -2.55 -30.71 -8.10
N GLY A 110 -1.59 -30.11 -8.82
CA GLY A 110 -0.17 -30.42 -8.70
C GLY A 110 0.43 -30.17 -7.31
N THR A 111 -0.12 -29.23 -6.53
CA THR A 111 0.28 -28.98 -5.13
C THR A 111 -0.58 -29.74 -4.11
N LYS A 112 -1.64 -30.43 -4.54
CA LYS A 112 -2.68 -31.02 -3.67
C LYS A 112 -2.76 -32.54 -3.70
N ILE A 113 -2.18 -33.18 -4.72
CA ILE A 113 -2.00 -34.63 -4.80
C ILE A 113 -0.83 -35.16 -3.93
N PRO A 114 0.33 -34.47 -3.79
CA PRO A 114 1.49 -35.08 -3.16
C PRO A 114 1.40 -35.13 -1.62
N VAL A 115 2.07 -36.11 -1.01
CA VAL A 115 2.27 -36.27 0.46
C VAL A 115 2.66 -34.96 1.16
N ASN A 116 3.48 -34.13 0.51
CA ASN A 116 3.98 -32.89 1.08
C ASN A 116 3.03 -31.70 0.80
N TYR A 117 2.00 -31.56 1.63
CA TYR A 117 1.09 -30.40 1.63
C TYR A 117 1.72 -29.11 2.22
N GLU A 118 3.05 -29.07 2.34
CA GLU A 118 3.86 -27.98 2.94
C GLU A 118 3.46 -27.60 4.39
N CYS A 119 2.62 -28.40 5.04
CA CYS A 119 1.92 -28.01 6.27
C CYS A 119 2.78 -28.15 7.54
N GLN A 120 3.84 -27.34 7.61
CA GLN A 120 4.87 -27.36 8.66
C GLN A 120 5.45 -28.77 8.88
N GLY A 121 5.81 -29.42 7.76
CA GLY A 121 6.46 -30.73 7.75
C GLY A 121 5.56 -31.95 8.05
N ARG A 122 4.22 -31.77 8.06
CA ARG A 122 3.27 -32.88 8.27
C ARG A 122 2.97 -33.58 6.95
N THR A 123 3.13 -34.90 6.97
CA THR A 123 2.98 -35.79 5.82
C THR A 123 2.00 -36.93 6.08
N THR A 124 1.74 -37.26 7.35
CA THR A 124 0.84 -38.37 7.75
C THR A 124 -0.38 -37.88 8.54
N VAL A 125 -1.47 -38.64 8.47
CA VAL A 125 -2.71 -38.42 9.22
C VAL A 125 -2.41 -38.33 10.73
N THR A 126 -1.60 -39.25 11.26
CA THR A 126 -1.22 -39.26 12.69
C THR A 126 -0.54 -37.97 13.14
N GLN A 127 0.44 -37.45 12.37
CA GLN A 127 1.12 -36.18 12.67
C GLN A 127 0.18 -34.96 12.63
N MET A 128 -0.92 -35.07 11.89
CA MET A 128 -1.96 -34.03 11.83
C MET A 128 -2.89 -34.13 13.04
N LEU A 129 -3.39 -35.33 13.37
CA LEU A 129 -4.27 -35.59 14.52
C LEU A 129 -3.58 -35.31 15.87
N GLU A 130 -2.31 -35.68 16.03
CA GLU A 130 -1.52 -35.42 17.24
C GLU A 130 -1.08 -33.95 17.39
N SER A 131 -1.33 -33.10 16.39
CA SER A 131 -0.80 -31.74 16.40
C SER A 131 -1.53 -30.81 17.39
N PRO A 132 -0.84 -29.79 17.96
CA PRO A 132 -1.41 -28.94 18.98
C PRO A 132 -2.72 -28.26 18.51
N LYS A 133 -3.77 -28.40 19.32
CA LYS A 133 -5.13 -27.90 19.08
C LYS A 133 -5.92 -28.61 17.96
N PHE A 134 -5.41 -29.65 17.28
CA PHE A 134 -6.21 -30.36 16.26
C PHE A 134 -7.46 -31.04 16.84
N ALA A 135 -7.39 -31.53 18.08
CA ALA A 135 -8.56 -32.06 18.79
C ALA A 135 -9.75 -31.07 18.90
N ASN A 136 -9.49 -29.76 18.84
CA ASN A 136 -10.54 -28.75 18.76
C ASN A 136 -11.18 -28.67 17.36
N VAL A 137 -10.45 -29.01 16.29
CA VAL A 137 -11.03 -29.21 14.96
C VAL A 137 -11.94 -30.44 14.99
N THR A 138 -11.42 -31.59 15.45
CA THR A 138 -12.18 -32.85 15.53
C THR A 138 -13.50 -32.68 16.31
N ALA A 139 -13.47 -32.11 17.51
CA ALA A 139 -14.67 -31.91 18.34
C ALA A 139 -15.67 -30.87 17.81
N ASN A 140 -15.26 -30.00 16.87
CA ASN A 140 -16.17 -29.05 16.19
C ASN A 140 -16.62 -29.57 14.81
N CYS A 141 -16.11 -30.73 14.37
CA CYS A 141 -16.42 -31.39 13.10
C CYS A 141 -17.16 -32.72 13.27
N GLU A 142 -17.76 -32.96 14.45
CA GLU A 142 -18.61 -34.13 14.69
C GLU A 142 -19.84 -34.12 13.77
N LEU A 143 -20.22 -35.30 13.27
CA LEU A 143 -21.26 -35.48 12.26
C LEU A 143 -22.64 -35.71 12.88
N PRO A 144 -23.75 -35.34 12.21
CA PRO A 144 -23.82 -34.89 10.82
C PRO A 144 -23.71 -33.36 10.65
N LEU A 145 -22.79 -32.89 9.79
CA LEU A 145 -22.58 -31.48 9.44
C LEU A 145 -23.70 -30.90 8.52
N SER A 146 -24.87 -31.52 8.52
CA SER A 146 -26.04 -31.21 7.69
C SER A 146 -26.69 -29.85 7.98
N ALA A 147 -26.40 -29.25 9.15
CA ALA A 147 -26.81 -27.90 9.49
C ALA A 147 -25.71 -26.88 9.18
N GLU A 148 -26.08 -25.76 8.56
CA GLU A 148 -25.18 -24.66 8.17
C GLU A 148 -24.37 -24.10 9.36
N THR A 149 -24.95 -24.12 10.56
CA THR A 149 -24.29 -23.73 11.81
C THR A 149 -23.10 -24.60 12.15
N ASP A 150 -23.19 -25.90 11.87
CA ASP A 150 -22.32 -26.92 12.43
C ASP A 150 -21.14 -27.14 11.48
N CYS A 151 -21.42 -27.21 10.18
CA CYS A 151 -20.42 -27.06 9.14
C CYS A 151 -19.60 -25.76 9.33
N ARG A 152 -20.25 -24.60 9.54
CA ARG A 152 -19.52 -23.34 9.77
C ARG A 152 -18.68 -23.35 11.06
N THR A 153 -19.07 -24.12 12.07
CA THR A 153 -18.33 -24.28 13.32
C THR A 153 -17.08 -25.15 13.11
N CYS A 154 -17.22 -26.26 12.38
CA CYS A 154 -16.12 -27.10 11.89
C CYS A 154 -15.08 -26.30 11.08
N LEU A 155 -15.53 -25.55 10.06
CA LEU A 155 -14.65 -24.73 9.20
C LEU A 155 -13.90 -23.67 9.99
N ASN A 156 -14.58 -22.97 10.90
CA ASN A 156 -13.93 -21.97 11.76
C ASN A 156 -12.89 -22.61 12.68
N ALA A 157 -13.15 -23.79 13.24
CA ALA A 157 -12.17 -24.50 14.05
C ALA A 157 -10.93 -24.90 13.22
N GLY A 158 -11.12 -25.41 11.99
CA GLY A 158 -10.04 -25.72 11.05
C GLY A 158 -9.21 -24.49 10.67
N ILE A 159 -9.84 -23.39 10.28
CA ILE A 159 -9.15 -22.13 9.92
C ILE A 159 -8.41 -21.53 11.12
N LEU A 160 -8.99 -21.59 12.33
CA LEU A 160 -8.32 -21.15 13.55
C LEU A 160 -7.12 -22.04 13.89
N TYR A 161 -7.24 -23.36 13.75
CA TYR A 161 -6.11 -24.27 13.89
C TYR A 161 -4.98 -23.93 12.91
N LEU A 162 -5.28 -23.76 11.62
CA LEU A 162 -4.28 -23.44 10.61
C LEU A 162 -3.59 -22.09 10.83
N ARG A 163 -4.34 -21.04 11.19
CA ARG A 163 -3.74 -19.74 11.58
C ARG A 163 -2.84 -19.82 12.81
N ASN A 164 -3.08 -20.78 13.71
CA ASN A 164 -2.17 -21.08 14.82
C ASN A 164 -0.97 -21.95 14.40
N LEU A 165 -1.07 -22.70 13.30
CA LEU A 165 -0.07 -23.65 12.82
C LEU A 165 0.97 -22.99 11.89
N ILE A 166 0.51 -22.23 10.89
CA ILE A 166 1.37 -21.63 9.84
C ILE A 166 1.54 -20.10 9.99
N GLY A 167 0.75 -19.46 10.86
CA GLY A 167 0.75 -18.01 11.04
C GLY A 167 0.01 -17.27 9.92
N ALA A 168 0.39 -16.01 9.69
CA ALA A 168 -0.12 -15.15 8.61
C ALA A 168 0.81 -15.20 7.40
N VAL A 169 1.05 -16.41 6.87
CA VAL A 169 2.03 -16.68 5.81
C VAL A 169 1.41 -17.55 4.71
N ASP A 170 1.66 -17.14 3.46
CA ASP A 170 1.35 -17.78 2.18
C ASP A 170 -0.04 -18.46 2.04
N ASN A 171 -0.91 -17.81 1.27
CA ASN A 171 -2.24 -18.28 0.92
C ASN A 171 -2.23 -19.64 0.18
N MET A 172 -1.17 -19.95 -0.57
CA MET A 172 -1.02 -21.24 -1.25
C MET A 172 -0.78 -22.35 -0.23
N THR A 173 0.12 -22.12 0.73
CA THR A 173 0.34 -23.04 1.86
C THR A 173 -0.92 -23.15 2.72
N LEU A 174 -1.69 -22.06 2.92
CA LEU A 174 -2.98 -22.10 3.65
C LEU A 174 -4.02 -22.99 2.95
N SER A 175 -4.24 -22.85 1.63
CA SER A 175 -5.16 -23.73 0.89
C SER A 175 -4.71 -25.19 0.94
N THR A 176 -3.41 -25.43 0.84
CA THR A 176 -2.85 -26.79 0.79
C THR A 176 -2.95 -27.45 2.17
N CYS A 177 -2.61 -26.74 3.25
CA CYS A 177 -2.90 -27.12 4.63
C CYS A 177 -4.39 -27.38 4.92
N ARG A 178 -5.31 -26.61 4.32
CA ARG A 178 -6.76 -26.80 4.50
C ARG A 178 -7.22 -28.12 3.89
N ASP A 179 -6.74 -28.44 2.70
CA ASP A 179 -7.13 -29.66 2.00
C ASP A 179 -6.47 -30.89 2.70
N ALA A 180 -5.28 -30.75 3.29
CA ALA A 180 -4.70 -31.73 4.22
C ALA A 180 -5.50 -31.88 5.52
N THR A 181 -6.04 -30.78 6.07
CA THR A 181 -6.91 -30.80 7.26
C THR A 181 -8.21 -31.56 6.98
N PHE A 182 -8.78 -31.39 5.79
CA PHE A 182 -9.90 -32.19 5.31
C PHE A 182 -9.52 -33.69 5.27
N VAL A 183 -8.41 -34.06 4.61
CA VAL A 183 -7.97 -35.47 4.49
C VAL A 183 -7.76 -36.12 5.86
N ALA A 184 -7.18 -35.40 6.82
CA ALA A 184 -6.98 -35.90 8.18
C ALA A 184 -8.27 -36.13 8.99
N LEU A 185 -9.37 -35.45 8.65
CA LEU A 185 -10.70 -35.69 9.22
C LEU A 185 -11.45 -36.80 8.46
N ALA A 186 -11.50 -36.68 7.14
CA ALA A 186 -12.27 -37.55 6.26
C ALA A 186 -11.73 -39.00 6.18
N SER A 187 -10.44 -39.21 6.46
CA SER A 187 -9.85 -40.55 6.59
C SER A 187 -10.29 -41.30 7.86
N GLN A 188 -10.90 -40.63 8.84
CA GLN A 188 -11.31 -41.23 10.12
C GLN A 188 -12.80 -41.63 10.16
N VAL A 189 -13.52 -41.48 9.04
CA VAL A 189 -14.97 -41.71 8.94
C VAL A 189 -15.31 -42.57 7.71
N ASP A 190 -16.57 -43.00 7.58
CA ASP A 190 -17.04 -43.75 6.41
C ASP A 190 -17.14 -42.89 5.14
N ASN A 191 -17.34 -43.54 3.99
CA ASN A 191 -17.39 -42.88 2.68
C ASN A 191 -18.54 -41.88 2.50
N GLY A 192 -19.67 -42.04 3.19
CA GLY A 192 -20.76 -41.06 3.16
C GLY A 192 -20.41 -39.84 4.02
N SER A 193 -20.02 -40.11 5.26
CA SER A 193 -19.51 -39.11 6.21
C SER A 193 -18.37 -38.24 5.63
N ALA A 194 -17.41 -38.85 4.93
CA ALA A 194 -16.31 -38.14 4.27
C ALA A 194 -16.81 -37.17 3.18
N VAL A 195 -17.92 -37.50 2.51
CA VAL A 195 -18.54 -36.68 1.45
C VAL A 195 -19.40 -35.54 2.04
N ASP A 196 -20.02 -35.73 3.21
CA ASP A 196 -20.65 -34.64 3.97
C ASP A 196 -19.59 -33.62 4.44
N ILE A 197 -18.46 -34.09 4.98
CA ILE A 197 -17.33 -33.22 5.34
C ILE A 197 -16.79 -32.51 4.08
N ALA A 198 -16.70 -33.17 2.92
CA ALA A 198 -16.21 -32.57 1.68
C ALA A 198 -17.17 -31.48 1.15
N SER A 199 -18.48 -31.74 1.21
CA SER A 199 -19.53 -30.77 0.88
C SER A 199 -19.38 -29.49 1.70
N CYS A 200 -19.04 -29.64 2.99
CA CYS A 200 -18.70 -28.53 3.88
C CYS A 200 -17.37 -27.84 3.53
N PHE A 201 -16.25 -28.58 3.42
CA PHE A 201 -14.90 -28.02 3.22
C PHE A 201 -14.69 -27.32 1.87
N PHE A 202 -15.39 -27.76 0.82
CA PHE A 202 -15.26 -27.20 -0.52
C PHE A 202 -16.47 -26.35 -0.95
N GLY A 203 -17.54 -26.29 -0.14
CA GLY A 203 -18.74 -25.49 -0.41
C GLY A 203 -19.54 -26.00 -1.60
N VAL A 204 -19.77 -27.31 -1.67
CA VAL A 204 -20.42 -28.01 -2.80
C VAL A 204 -21.61 -28.84 -2.31
N GLN A 205 -22.53 -29.20 -3.21
CA GLN A 205 -23.75 -29.95 -2.89
C GLN A 205 -23.99 -31.07 -3.91
N GLY A 206 -24.73 -32.12 -3.53
CA GLY A 206 -25.10 -33.19 -4.44
C GLY A 206 -23.97 -34.16 -4.80
N LEU A 207 -22.85 -34.14 -4.06
CA LEU A 207 -21.89 -35.23 -4.07
C LEU A 207 -22.60 -36.49 -3.52
N MET A 208 -22.88 -37.46 -4.39
CA MET A 208 -23.56 -38.70 -4.05
C MET A 208 -22.58 -39.87 -4.09
N THR A 209 -22.55 -40.68 -3.03
CA THR A 209 -21.84 -41.96 -3.04
C THR A 209 -22.70 -43.04 -3.70
N PRO A 210 -22.14 -43.88 -4.58
CA PRO A 210 -22.82 -45.09 -5.01
C PRO A 210 -22.79 -46.12 -3.86
N SER A 211 -23.96 -46.50 -3.35
CA SER A 211 -24.10 -47.65 -2.45
C SER A 211 -25.28 -48.54 -2.89
N ASP A 212 -25.00 -49.83 -2.96
CA ASP A 212 -25.91 -50.98 -2.99
C ASP A 212 -27.20 -50.89 -3.83
N GLN A 213 -27.05 -50.85 -5.17
CA GLN A 213 -28.06 -51.45 -6.04
C GLN A 213 -27.92 -52.98 -6.05
N THR A 214 -28.67 -53.67 -5.20
CA THR A 214 -29.14 -55.03 -5.53
C THR A 214 -30.46 -54.92 -6.33
N PRO A 215 -30.58 -55.57 -7.50
CA PRO A 215 -31.64 -55.25 -8.45
C PRO A 215 -32.97 -55.97 -8.14
N SER A 216 -34.08 -55.25 -8.24
CA SER A 216 -35.45 -55.81 -8.26
C SER A 216 -36.28 -55.29 -9.46
N LEU A 217 -35.81 -55.67 -10.65
CA LEU A 217 -36.59 -55.98 -11.86
C LEU A 217 -38.00 -55.35 -12.02
N SER A 218 -38.13 -54.38 -12.92
CA SER A 218 -39.26 -54.36 -13.88
C SER A 218 -38.89 -53.56 -15.14
N SER A 219 -39.41 -53.99 -16.29
CA SER A 219 -39.01 -53.56 -17.64
C SER A 219 -40.12 -52.73 -18.34
N PRO A 220 -39.85 -52.07 -19.49
CA PRO A 220 -40.38 -50.71 -19.71
C PRO A 220 -41.36 -50.55 -20.90
N GLN A 221 -41.67 -49.28 -21.20
CA GLN A 221 -42.24 -48.74 -22.46
C GLN A 221 -43.74 -49.00 -22.73
N ALA A 222 -44.48 -48.16 -23.48
CA ALA A 222 -44.14 -46.88 -24.14
C ALA A 222 -45.35 -45.93 -24.23
N SER A 223 -45.09 -44.66 -24.57
CA SER A 223 -46.07 -43.68 -25.11
C SER A 223 -46.57 -44.13 -26.51
N PRO A 224 -47.71 -43.63 -27.05
CA PRO A 224 -47.81 -42.23 -27.49
C PRO A 224 -49.19 -41.53 -27.35
N SER A 225 -49.19 -40.21 -27.58
CA SER A 225 -50.35 -39.33 -27.83
C SER A 225 -50.91 -39.53 -29.28
N PRO A 226 -51.92 -38.79 -29.82
CA PRO A 226 -52.68 -37.62 -29.29
C PRO A 226 -54.21 -37.58 -29.65
N LEU A 227 -54.83 -36.37 -29.53
CA LEU A 227 -56.01 -35.81 -30.24
C LEU A 227 -57.47 -35.97 -29.73
N VAL A 228 -57.95 -34.91 -29.05
CA VAL A 228 -59.04 -33.95 -29.46
C VAL A 228 -60.52 -34.39 -29.66
N ALA A 229 -61.42 -33.64 -28.96
CA ALA A 229 -62.87 -33.41 -29.17
C ALA A 229 -63.86 -34.60 -28.94
N SER A 230 -65.10 -34.45 -28.47
CA SER A 230 -66.06 -33.31 -28.51
C SER A 230 -67.13 -33.38 -27.36
N SER A 231 -68.12 -32.46 -27.35
CA SER A 231 -69.22 -32.32 -26.33
C SER A 231 -70.61 -32.63 -26.96
N PRO A 232 -71.82 -32.38 -26.35
CA PRO A 232 -72.22 -31.99 -24.98
C PRO A 232 -73.49 -32.72 -24.40
N SER A 233 -74.07 -32.21 -23.27
CA SER A 233 -75.50 -32.30 -22.85
C SER A 233 -76.04 -33.63 -22.22
N GLN A 234 -77.05 -33.69 -21.32
CA GLN A 234 -77.91 -32.67 -20.62
C GLN A 234 -78.71 -33.24 -19.39
N VAL A 235 -79.32 -32.36 -18.54
CA VAL A 235 -80.57 -32.55 -17.71
C VAL A 235 -80.51 -33.52 -16.49
N SER A 236 -81.08 -33.33 -15.26
CA SER A 236 -81.77 -32.28 -14.42
C SER A 236 -81.95 -32.89 -12.97
N LEU A 237 -82.70 -32.51 -11.89
CA LEU A 237 -83.60 -31.48 -11.26
C LEU A 237 -83.79 -31.95 -9.74
N THR A 238 -84.35 -31.39 -8.64
CA THR A 238 -85.03 -30.18 -8.01
C THR A 238 -84.74 -30.33 -6.46
N VAL A 239 -84.71 -29.40 -5.46
CA VAL A 239 -85.42 -28.17 -4.99
C VAL A 239 -86.87 -28.45 -4.50
N PRO A 240 -87.31 -28.25 -3.20
CA PRO A 240 -87.71 -26.91 -2.65
C PRO A 240 -87.92 -26.65 -1.09
N LEU A 241 -87.31 -25.58 -0.52
CA LEU A 241 -87.95 -24.47 0.29
C LEU A 241 -88.50 -24.49 1.77
N LYS A 242 -88.52 -23.25 2.34
CA LYS A 242 -89.27 -22.60 3.49
C LYS A 242 -88.69 -22.62 4.93
N GLN A 243 -88.66 -21.59 5.81
CA GLN A 243 -89.03 -20.12 5.89
C GLN A 243 -90.25 -19.70 6.76
N LYS A 244 -90.09 -18.67 7.66
CA LYS A 244 -91.02 -17.66 8.32
C LYS A 244 -90.45 -17.18 9.70
N HIS A 245 -90.87 -16.18 10.53
CA HIS A 245 -91.65 -14.88 10.56
C HIS A 245 -91.42 -14.22 11.99
N HIS A 246 -91.93 -13.04 12.43
CA HIS A 246 -92.01 -11.63 11.91
C HIS A 246 -92.65 -10.64 12.97
N VAL A 247 -92.34 -9.31 12.92
CA VAL A 247 -93.03 -8.09 13.51
C VAL A 247 -93.25 -7.90 15.06
N TYR A 248 -93.58 -6.73 15.68
CA TYR A 248 -93.96 -5.33 15.26
C TYR A 248 -93.50 -4.18 16.24
N HIS A 249 -93.86 -2.92 15.91
CA HIS A 249 -93.47 -1.54 16.35
C HIS A 249 -93.51 -1.03 17.83
N LEU A 250 -92.53 -0.15 18.15
CA LEU A 250 -92.59 1.24 18.70
C LEU A 250 -93.59 1.69 19.82
N THR A 251 -93.07 2.21 20.96
CA THR A 251 -93.64 3.41 21.68
C THR A 251 -92.72 4.02 22.77
N LEU A 252 -92.63 5.38 22.76
CA LEU A 252 -92.27 6.39 23.79
C LEU A 252 -91.08 6.26 24.81
N ILE A 253 -90.69 7.45 25.30
CA ILE A 253 -89.54 7.81 26.16
C ILE A 253 -90.05 8.05 27.60
N PRO A 254 -89.39 7.49 28.65
CA PRO A 254 -88.42 8.29 29.43
C PRO A 254 -87.08 7.61 29.77
N GLY A 255 -86.83 6.37 29.32
CA GLY A 255 -85.53 5.70 29.55
C GLY A 255 -84.34 6.32 28.81
N LEU A 256 -84.61 7.11 27.76
CA LEU A 256 -83.58 7.58 26.82
C LEU A 256 -82.58 8.55 27.45
N GLY A 257 -82.99 9.36 28.44
CA GLY A 257 -82.08 10.29 29.13
C GLY A 257 -80.96 9.56 29.88
N ILE A 258 -81.31 8.55 30.68
CA ILE A 258 -80.34 7.74 31.45
C ILE A 258 -79.48 6.90 30.49
N ALA A 259 -80.08 6.29 29.47
CA ALA A 259 -79.34 5.51 28.47
C ALA A 259 -78.32 6.37 27.71
N VAL A 260 -78.71 7.56 27.24
CA VAL A 260 -77.80 8.47 26.52
C VAL A 260 -76.73 9.04 27.44
N THR A 261 -77.02 9.38 28.70
CA THR A 261 -75.96 9.81 29.64
C THR A 261 -75.02 8.66 30.02
N ALA A 262 -75.53 7.44 30.21
CA ALA A 262 -74.69 6.28 30.51
C ALA A 262 -73.80 5.91 29.32
N VAL A 263 -74.33 5.96 28.09
CA VAL A 263 -73.55 5.76 26.86
C VAL A 263 -72.56 6.91 26.65
N ALA A 264 -72.93 8.16 26.90
CA ALA A 264 -72.01 9.30 26.80
C ALA A 264 -70.88 9.23 27.83
N VAL A 265 -71.16 8.82 29.07
CA VAL A 265 -70.14 8.59 30.11
C VAL A 265 -69.28 7.38 29.78
N MET A 266 -69.85 6.27 29.28
CA MET A 266 -69.07 5.13 28.78
C MET A 266 -68.18 5.52 27.61
N MET A 267 -68.68 6.30 26.64
CA MET A 267 -67.90 6.79 25.50
C MET A 267 -66.84 7.80 25.94
N LEU A 268 -67.10 8.62 26.98
CA LEU A 268 -66.11 9.51 27.57
C LEU A 268 -65.02 8.73 28.33
N VAL A 269 -65.39 7.69 29.10
CA VAL A 269 -64.45 6.80 29.78
C VAL A 269 -63.63 5.99 28.77
N VAL A 270 -64.24 5.51 27.69
CA VAL A 270 -63.53 4.86 26.58
C VAL A 270 -62.64 5.85 25.85
N LEU A 271 -63.06 7.10 25.61
CA LEU A 271 -62.23 8.12 25.00
C LEU A 271 -61.06 8.51 25.91
N ILE A 272 -61.29 8.67 27.22
CA ILE A 272 -60.23 8.90 28.22
C ILE A 272 -59.31 7.68 28.29
N PHE A 273 -59.82 6.45 28.24
CA PHE A 273 -59.00 5.24 28.22
C PHE A 273 -58.20 5.11 26.91
N LEU A 274 -58.75 5.51 25.76
CA LEU A 274 -58.03 5.55 24.48
C LEU A 274 -57.00 6.68 24.43
N ILE A 275 -57.28 7.83 25.04
CA ILE A 275 -56.33 8.94 25.20
C ILE A 275 -55.24 8.56 26.20
N GLN A 276 -55.55 7.93 27.34
CA GLN A 276 -54.57 7.43 28.31
C GLN A 276 -53.78 6.26 27.75
N ARG A 277 -54.40 5.37 26.96
CA ARG A 277 -53.69 4.31 26.23
C ARG A 277 -52.76 4.90 25.18
N LYS A 278 -53.20 5.88 24.40
CA LYS A 278 -52.37 6.53 23.39
C LYS A 278 -51.30 7.45 24.00
N SER A 279 -51.58 8.05 25.16
CA SER A 279 -50.59 8.74 25.99
C SER A 279 -49.57 7.75 26.51
N ARG A 280 -49.98 6.60 27.05
CA ARG A 280 -49.06 5.53 27.46
C ARG A 280 -48.32 4.88 26.30
N GLU A 281 -48.89 4.82 25.09
CA GLU A 281 -48.19 4.38 23.88
C GLU A 281 -47.18 5.45 23.39
N LEU A 282 -47.46 6.75 23.60
CA LEU A 282 -46.53 7.85 23.36
C LEU A 282 -45.42 7.90 24.41
N GLU A 283 -45.75 7.88 25.70
CA GLU A 283 -44.83 7.85 26.85
C GLU A 283 -43.99 6.57 26.84
N ASN A 284 -44.57 5.40 26.51
CA ASN A 284 -43.78 4.19 26.26
C ASN A 284 -42.91 4.36 25.03
N SER A 285 -43.33 5.08 23.99
CA SER A 285 -42.44 5.32 22.84
C SER A 285 -41.30 6.29 23.16
N ASP A 286 -41.53 7.33 23.98
CA ASP A 286 -40.47 8.20 24.50
C ASP A 286 -39.58 7.46 25.51
N ALA A 287 -40.12 6.49 26.25
CA ALA A 287 -39.37 5.61 27.15
C ALA A 287 -38.56 4.54 26.41
N ILE A 288 -39.08 4.02 25.29
CA ILE A 288 -38.39 3.07 24.39
C ILE A 288 -37.32 3.80 23.57
N ASP A 289 -37.60 5.00 23.05
CA ASP A 289 -36.57 5.85 22.43
C ASP A 289 -35.50 6.25 23.47
N LYS A 290 -35.88 6.47 24.74
CA LYS A 290 -34.90 6.62 25.86
C LYS A 290 -34.13 5.32 26.15
N ALA A 291 -34.76 4.14 26.12
CA ALA A 291 -34.10 2.86 26.34
C ALA A 291 -33.13 2.50 25.20
N SER A 292 -33.55 2.69 23.95
CA SER A 292 -32.68 2.62 22.77
C SER A 292 -31.54 3.64 22.88
N SER A 293 -31.81 4.88 23.32
CA SER A 293 -30.76 5.88 23.56
C SER A 293 -29.76 5.47 24.66
N LYS A 294 -30.18 4.65 25.64
CA LYS A 294 -29.28 4.06 26.63
C LYS A 294 -28.38 2.98 26.03
N ALA A 295 -28.89 2.11 25.17
CA ALA A 295 -28.04 1.17 24.41
C ALA A 295 -27.04 1.92 23.52
N PHE A 296 -27.52 2.90 22.76
CA PHE A 296 -26.68 3.80 21.93
C PHE A 296 -25.72 4.70 22.72
N SER A 297 -25.79 4.75 24.06
CA SER A 297 -24.91 5.59 24.89
C SER A 297 -23.49 5.02 25.10
N GLN A 298 -23.22 3.83 24.57
CA GLN A 298 -21.89 3.20 24.57
C GLN A 298 -21.02 3.54 23.36
N LEU A 299 -21.54 4.24 22.34
CA LEU A 299 -20.69 4.81 21.30
C LEU A 299 -19.66 5.78 21.96
N PRO A 300 -18.35 5.70 21.68
CA PRO A 300 -17.34 6.38 22.48
C PRO A 300 -17.58 7.89 22.65
N ARG A 301 -17.55 8.36 23.90
CA ARG A 301 -17.90 9.75 24.31
C ARG A 301 -16.99 10.87 23.76
N ARG A 302 -16.12 10.59 22.78
CA ARG A 302 -15.20 11.57 22.16
C ARG A 302 -15.87 12.54 21.19
N PHE A 303 -17.03 12.21 20.62
CA PHE A 303 -17.67 13.00 19.55
C PHE A 303 -18.67 14.10 20.02
N GLN A 304 -18.49 14.67 21.22
CA GLN A 304 -19.38 15.74 21.73
C GLN A 304 -18.67 16.98 22.30
N GLY A 305 -17.34 17.07 22.22
CA GLY A 305 -16.55 18.20 22.72
C GLY A 305 -15.73 18.89 21.64
N GLY A 306 -16.34 19.76 20.83
CA GLY A 306 -15.64 20.54 19.81
C GLY A 306 -16.58 21.45 19.01
N PRO A 307 -16.28 22.75 18.81
CA PRO A 307 -17.24 23.73 18.31
C PRO A 307 -17.47 23.76 16.77
N THR A 308 -17.37 22.62 16.07
CA THR A 308 -18.01 22.38 14.75
C THR A 308 -17.89 20.90 14.35
N SER A 309 -18.82 20.04 14.82
CA SER A 309 -18.83 18.63 14.38
C SER A 309 -19.26 18.48 12.92
N MET A 310 -18.34 18.06 12.04
CA MET A 310 -18.66 17.69 10.65
C MET A 310 -19.54 16.45 10.52
N PHE A 311 -19.69 15.67 11.60
CA PHE A 311 -20.52 14.47 11.68
C PHE A 311 -21.69 14.66 12.65
N ARG A 312 -22.93 14.41 12.22
CA ARG A 312 -24.14 14.72 13.01
C ARG A 312 -25.18 13.59 13.04
N LYS A 313 -25.79 13.35 14.20
CA LYS A 313 -27.07 12.62 14.30
C LYS A 313 -28.24 13.57 14.01
N PHE A 314 -29.03 13.24 13.00
CA PHE A 314 -30.23 13.98 12.59
C PHE A 314 -31.50 13.30 13.12
N THR A 315 -32.59 14.06 13.23
CA THR A 315 -33.93 13.51 13.53
C THR A 315 -34.70 13.16 12.25
N HIS A 316 -35.60 12.17 12.31
CA HIS A 316 -36.45 11.83 11.15
C HIS A 316 -37.31 13.02 10.70
N LYS A 317 -37.72 13.90 11.62
CA LYS A 317 -38.44 15.16 11.28
C LYS A 317 -37.59 16.10 10.42
N GLU A 318 -36.28 16.17 10.65
CA GLU A 318 -35.35 16.93 9.80
C GLU A 318 -35.13 16.24 8.45
N MET A 319 -34.94 14.91 8.43
CA MET A 319 -34.82 14.15 7.17
C MET A 319 -36.04 14.35 6.28
N LYS A 320 -37.24 14.20 6.84
CA LYS A 320 -38.51 14.37 6.12
C LYS A 320 -38.75 15.82 5.67
N LYS A 321 -38.28 16.83 6.42
CA LYS A 321 -38.36 18.24 6.00
C LYS A 321 -37.37 18.53 4.86
N ALA A 322 -36.11 18.11 5.00
CA ALA A 322 -35.05 18.46 4.07
C ALA A 322 -35.19 17.77 2.71
N THR A 323 -35.78 16.57 2.66
CA THR A 323 -36.04 15.79 1.43
C THR A 323 -37.37 16.14 0.75
N ASP A 324 -38.09 17.17 1.22
CA ASP A 324 -39.49 17.45 0.87
C ASP A 324 -40.36 16.19 0.89
N ASN A 325 -40.52 15.58 2.07
CA ASN A 325 -41.29 14.34 2.24
C ASN A 325 -40.77 13.15 1.41
N PHE A 326 -39.48 13.13 1.05
CA PHE A 326 -38.84 12.13 0.20
C PHE A 326 -39.30 12.17 -1.27
N ASN A 327 -39.54 13.37 -1.80
CA ASN A 327 -40.04 13.62 -3.15
C ASN A 327 -38.95 13.43 -4.24
N THR A 328 -37.76 14.03 -4.07
CA THR A 328 -36.70 14.02 -5.11
C THR A 328 -35.76 12.81 -4.97
N VAL A 329 -36.07 11.71 -5.64
CA VAL A 329 -35.16 10.57 -5.81
C VAL A 329 -33.99 10.95 -6.75
N ILE A 330 -32.77 10.60 -6.37
CA ILE A 330 -31.55 10.76 -7.19
C ILE A 330 -30.80 9.44 -7.45
N GLY A 331 -31.26 8.33 -6.85
CA GLY A 331 -30.75 7.00 -7.13
C GLY A 331 -31.49 5.93 -6.33
N GLN A 332 -31.57 4.72 -6.87
CA GLN A 332 -32.22 3.58 -6.22
C GLN A 332 -31.40 2.30 -6.51
N GLY A 333 -31.27 1.42 -5.54
CA GLY A 333 -30.55 0.15 -5.68
C GLY A 333 -30.84 -0.80 -4.52
N GLY A 334 -30.28 -2.02 -4.55
CA GLY A 334 -30.59 -3.11 -3.60
C GLY A 334 -30.19 -2.89 -2.12
N PHE A 335 -29.83 -1.66 -1.74
CA PHE A 335 -29.46 -1.29 -0.37
C PHE A 335 -30.18 -0.01 0.11
N GLY A 336 -31.29 0.38 -0.52
CA GLY A 336 -32.03 1.60 -0.19
C GLY A 336 -32.17 2.61 -1.33
N THR A 337 -33.02 3.61 -1.08
CA THR A 337 -33.30 4.73 -2.02
C THR A 337 -32.58 6.00 -1.56
N VAL A 338 -31.97 6.72 -2.50
CA VAL A 338 -31.22 7.97 -2.27
C VAL A 338 -32.04 9.16 -2.75
N PHE A 339 -32.21 10.14 -1.86
CA PHE A 339 -32.95 11.37 -2.09
C PHE A 339 -32.02 12.58 -2.07
N LYS A 340 -32.30 13.59 -2.91
CA LYS A 340 -31.71 14.92 -2.72
C LYS A 340 -32.41 15.59 -1.53
N ALA A 341 -31.63 16.23 -0.66
CA ALA A 341 -32.18 17.03 0.42
C ALA A 341 -31.48 18.39 0.51
N GLN A 342 -32.20 19.38 1.03
CA GLN A 342 -31.64 20.68 1.39
C GLN A 342 -32.03 21.04 2.83
N PHE A 343 -31.04 21.29 3.67
CA PHE A 343 -31.24 21.72 5.05
C PHE A 343 -31.51 23.24 5.14
N SER A 344 -32.00 23.70 6.30
CA SER A 344 -32.38 25.10 6.52
C SER A 344 -31.21 26.08 6.70
N ASP A 345 -29.98 25.58 6.73
CA ASP A 345 -28.74 26.33 6.59
C ASP A 345 -28.33 26.55 5.11
N GLY A 346 -29.09 25.97 4.17
CA GLY A 346 -28.81 25.97 2.73
C GLY A 346 -28.09 24.71 2.23
N SER A 347 -27.54 23.88 3.14
CA SER A 347 -26.68 22.74 2.79
C SER A 347 -27.42 21.67 1.97
N VAL A 348 -26.89 21.36 0.78
CA VAL A 348 -27.44 20.32 -0.11
C VAL A 348 -26.71 18.99 0.13
N VAL A 349 -27.46 17.92 0.35
CA VAL A 349 -26.92 16.59 0.72
C VAL A 349 -27.65 15.45 -0.01
N ALA A 350 -27.03 14.27 -0.03
CA ALA A 350 -27.64 13.03 -0.48
C ALA A 350 -28.07 12.18 0.73
N VAL A 351 -29.37 11.96 0.89
CA VAL A 351 -29.95 11.17 2.01
C VAL A 351 -30.31 9.77 1.50
N LYS A 352 -29.51 8.77 1.87
CA LYS A 352 -29.81 7.35 1.61
C LYS A 352 -30.70 6.80 2.72
N ARG A 353 -31.94 6.44 2.40
CA ARG A 353 -32.86 5.68 3.26
C ARG A 353 -32.62 4.20 3.04
N MET A 354 -32.26 3.45 4.07
CA MET A 354 -32.10 2.00 4.01
C MET A 354 -33.49 1.33 3.94
N ASP A 355 -33.61 0.23 3.21
CA ASP A 355 -34.79 -0.62 3.26
C ASP A 355 -34.83 -1.42 4.58
N LYS A 356 -35.98 -2.05 4.90
CA LYS A 356 -36.31 -2.54 6.26
C LYS A 356 -35.19 -3.37 6.90
N VAL A 357 -34.70 -2.87 8.04
CA VAL A 357 -33.58 -3.43 8.81
C VAL A 357 -34.13 -4.42 9.85
N SER A 358 -33.54 -5.61 9.95
CA SER A 358 -33.80 -6.59 11.03
C SER A 358 -33.03 -6.19 12.29
N GLU A 359 -33.42 -6.70 13.48
CA GLU A 359 -32.75 -6.37 14.74
C GLU A 359 -31.23 -6.65 14.69
N GLN A 360 -30.85 -7.75 14.03
CA GLN A 360 -29.45 -8.17 13.83
C GLN A 360 -28.64 -7.20 12.95
N ALA A 361 -29.31 -6.53 12.01
CA ALA A 361 -28.70 -5.55 11.12
C ALA A 361 -28.59 -4.13 11.74
N GLU A 362 -29.06 -3.93 12.98
CA GLU A 362 -28.87 -2.66 13.70
C GLU A 362 -27.43 -2.49 14.21
N ASP A 363 -26.87 -3.50 14.88
CA ASP A 363 -25.47 -3.48 15.36
C ASP A 363 -24.46 -3.40 14.21
N GLU A 364 -24.83 -3.96 13.05
CA GLU A 364 -24.04 -3.89 11.81
C GLU A 364 -24.10 -2.48 11.20
N PHE A 365 -25.29 -1.86 11.17
CA PHE A 365 -25.44 -0.45 10.77
C PHE A 365 -24.67 0.51 11.69
N CYS A 366 -24.57 0.22 12.99
CA CYS A 366 -23.79 1.00 13.93
C CYS A 366 -22.28 0.87 13.74
N ARG A 367 -21.75 -0.36 13.54
CA ARG A 367 -20.34 -0.60 13.25
C ARG A 367 -19.91 0.03 11.92
N GLU A 368 -20.76 -0.04 10.90
CA GLU A 368 -20.51 0.62 9.61
C GLU A 368 -20.51 2.15 9.74
N ILE A 369 -21.39 2.73 10.54
CA ILE A 369 -21.34 4.17 10.85
C ILE A 369 -20.02 4.55 11.51
N GLU A 370 -19.50 3.75 12.44
CA GLU A 370 -18.20 4.03 13.06
C GLU A 370 -17.05 3.98 12.04
N LEU A 371 -17.07 3.01 11.11
CA LEU A 371 -16.11 2.94 10.01
C LEU A 371 -16.20 4.16 9.08
N LEU A 372 -17.38 4.43 8.52
CA LEU A 372 -17.60 5.53 7.57
C LEU A 372 -17.38 6.91 8.20
N ALA A 373 -17.64 7.09 9.50
CA ALA A 373 -17.35 8.32 10.23
C ALA A 373 -15.87 8.49 10.61
N ARG A 374 -15.00 7.50 10.32
CA ARG A 374 -13.54 7.60 10.45
C ARG A 374 -12.86 7.91 9.12
N LEU A 375 -13.39 7.40 8.00
CA LEU A 375 -12.84 7.61 6.66
C LEU A 375 -12.98 9.07 6.18
N HIS A 376 -11.86 9.78 6.13
CA HIS A 376 -11.79 11.18 5.71
C HIS A 376 -10.68 11.38 4.69
N HIS A 377 -11.04 11.41 3.41
CA HIS A 377 -10.12 11.67 2.32
C HIS A 377 -10.80 12.49 1.21
N ARG A 378 -10.05 13.34 0.51
CA ARG A 378 -10.62 14.28 -0.48
C ARG A 378 -11.30 13.59 -1.67
N HIS A 379 -10.83 12.38 -2.00
CA HIS A 379 -11.37 11.52 -3.06
C HIS A 379 -12.25 10.36 -2.50
N LEU A 380 -12.77 10.48 -1.28
CA LEU A 380 -13.85 9.64 -0.75
C LEU A 380 -15.10 10.47 -0.50
N VAL A 381 -16.29 9.91 -0.77
CA VAL A 381 -17.57 10.60 -0.57
C VAL A 381 -17.87 10.72 0.93
N ALA A 382 -17.80 11.94 1.47
CA ALA A 382 -17.87 12.17 2.91
C ALA A 382 -19.27 11.89 3.49
N LEU A 383 -19.34 11.05 4.53
CA LEU A 383 -20.53 10.86 5.35
C LEU A 383 -20.65 12.02 6.36
N ARG A 384 -21.68 12.87 6.20
CA ARG A 384 -21.97 14.03 7.05
C ARG A 384 -22.80 13.69 8.28
N GLY A 385 -23.43 12.51 8.30
CA GLY A 385 -24.25 12.09 9.43
C GLY A 385 -25.19 10.94 9.16
N PHE A 386 -26.09 10.71 10.12
CA PHE A 386 -27.02 9.59 10.11
C PHE A 386 -28.32 9.90 10.86
N CYS A 387 -29.37 9.11 10.61
CA CYS A 387 -30.61 9.13 11.39
C CYS A 387 -31.05 7.70 11.75
N VAL A 388 -31.52 7.54 12.98
CA VAL A 388 -32.08 6.31 13.55
C VAL A 388 -33.40 6.67 14.22
N ALA A 389 -34.51 6.09 13.77
CA ALA A 389 -35.84 6.31 14.36
C ALA A 389 -36.73 5.07 14.14
N ARG A 390 -37.11 4.37 15.23
CA ARG A 390 -37.89 3.11 15.19
C ARG A 390 -37.37 2.13 14.12
N HIS A 391 -38.07 1.92 13.01
CA HIS A 391 -37.68 1.01 11.92
C HIS A 391 -36.97 1.68 10.73
N GLU A 392 -36.66 2.98 10.81
CA GLU A 392 -36.02 3.73 9.72
C GLU A 392 -34.55 4.04 10.04
N ARG A 393 -33.69 3.83 9.04
CA ARG A 393 -32.25 4.10 9.11
C ARG A 393 -31.86 4.93 7.89
N PHE A 394 -31.17 6.04 8.11
CA PHE A 394 -30.69 6.94 7.05
C PHE A 394 -29.22 7.26 7.21
N LEU A 395 -28.52 7.39 6.08
CA LEU A 395 -27.15 7.89 5.96
C LEU A 395 -27.16 9.19 5.14
N VAL A 396 -26.44 10.21 5.61
CA VAL A 396 -26.42 11.55 5.01
C VAL A 396 -25.02 11.81 4.48
N TYR A 397 -24.88 11.84 3.16
CA TYR A 397 -23.62 12.10 2.45
C TYR A 397 -23.62 13.51 1.85
N GLU A 398 -22.45 14.02 1.49
CA GLU A 398 -22.37 15.19 0.61
C GLU A 398 -23.01 14.95 -0.77
N PHE A 399 -23.49 16.01 -1.40
CA PHE A 399 -24.18 15.92 -2.70
C PHE A 399 -23.19 16.03 -3.87
N MET A 400 -23.09 14.97 -4.66
CA MET A 400 -22.19 14.87 -5.81
C MET A 400 -22.89 15.38 -7.08
N ALA A 401 -22.70 16.66 -7.40
CA ALA A 401 -23.53 17.40 -8.35
C ALA A 401 -23.56 16.83 -9.79
N ASN A 402 -22.47 16.22 -10.25
CA ASN A 402 -22.37 15.70 -11.62
C ASN A 402 -22.81 14.23 -11.77
N GLY A 403 -23.17 13.52 -10.69
CA GLY A 403 -23.64 12.12 -10.76
C GLY A 403 -22.50 11.09 -10.75
N SER A 404 -22.67 9.94 -11.41
CA SER A 404 -21.66 8.88 -11.45
C SER A 404 -20.87 8.86 -12.75
N LEU A 405 -19.62 8.37 -12.71
CA LEU A 405 -18.78 8.20 -13.89
C LEU A 405 -19.46 7.32 -14.96
N LYS A 406 -20.22 6.30 -14.54
CA LYS A 406 -21.06 5.46 -15.42
C LYS A 406 -22.02 6.29 -16.27
N ASP A 407 -22.55 7.39 -15.74
CA ASP A 407 -23.48 8.26 -16.47
C ASP A 407 -22.76 9.12 -17.52
N HIS A 408 -21.50 9.52 -17.29
CA HIS A 408 -20.74 10.32 -18.25
C HIS A 408 -20.08 9.50 -19.36
N LEU A 409 -19.73 8.24 -19.09
CA LEU A 409 -19.22 7.32 -20.10
C LEU A 409 -20.35 6.68 -20.93
N HIS A 410 -21.46 6.30 -20.29
CA HIS A 410 -22.40 5.34 -20.88
C HIS A 410 -23.86 5.81 -21.03
N ASN A 411 -24.11 7.12 -20.95
CA ASN A 411 -25.42 7.71 -21.22
C ASN A 411 -25.31 8.78 -22.33
N PRO A 412 -25.89 8.57 -23.52
CA PRO A 412 -25.79 9.52 -24.64
C PRO A 412 -26.52 10.86 -24.38
N GLY A 413 -27.27 10.98 -23.27
CA GLY A 413 -27.83 12.25 -22.78
C GLY A 413 -26.87 13.09 -21.91
N ARG A 414 -25.60 12.68 -21.75
CA ARG A 414 -24.55 13.44 -21.04
C ARG A 414 -23.46 13.89 -21.99
N THR A 415 -22.77 14.97 -21.62
CA THR A 415 -21.56 15.44 -22.29
C THR A 415 -20.40 14.46 -22.06
N PRO A 416 -19.78 13.89 -23.11
CA PRO A 416 -18.63 13.00 -22.95
C PRO A 416 -17.45 13.68 -22.23
N LEU A 417 -16.69 12.90 -21.47
CA LEU A 417 -15.48 13.38 -20.81
C LEU A 417 -14.33 13.47 -21.80
N ASN A 418 -13.61 14.60 -21.82
CA ASN A 418 -12.34 14.73 -22.56
C ASN A 418 -11.22 13.92 -21.89
N TRP A 419 -10.11 13.71 -22.60
CA TRP A 419 -8.98 12.91 -22.10
C TRP A 419 -8.42 13.41 -20.76
N GLN A 420 -8.21 14.72 -20.61
CA GLN A 420 -7.68 15.31 -19.39
C GLN A 420 -8.54 14.99 -18.16
N ASN A 421 -9.87 15.08 -18.29
CA ASN A 421 -10.78 14.72 -17.21
C ASN A 421 -10.73 13.21 -16.92
N ARG A 422 -10.57 12.34 -17.94
CA ARG A 422 -10.45 10.88 -17.72
C ARG A 422 -9.16 10.51 -16.99
N ILE A 423 -8.03 11.12 -17.34
CA ILE A 423 -6.76 10.96 -16.63
C ILE A 423 -6.85 11.50 -15.20
N GLN A 424 -7.45 12.68 -14.99
CA GLN A 424 -7.64 13.21 -13.64
C GLN A 424 -8.55 12.31 -12.78
N ILE A 425 -9.64 11.79 -13.35
CA ILE A 425 -10.55 10.85 -12.67
C ILE A 425 -9.84 9.53 -12.31
N ALA A 426 -8.96 9.02 -13.17
CA ALA A 426 -8.09 7.88 -12.85
C ALA A 426 -7.18 8.21 -11.65
N ILE A 427 -6.42 9.30 -11.73
CA ILE A 427 -5.53 9.77 -10.66
C ILE A 427 -6.28 9.95 -9.33
N ASP A 428 -7.45 10.59 -9.34
CA ASP A 428 -8.30 10.81 -8.17
C ASP A 428 -8.73 9.49 -7.50
N VAL A 429 -9.17 8.50 -8.30
CA VAL A 429 -9.59 7.18 -7.82
C VAL A 429 -8.39 6.36 -7.30
N ALA A 430 -7.23 6.46 -7.94
CA ALA A 430 -6.00 5.84 -7.46
C ALA A 430 -5.52 6.45 -6.12
N ASN A 431 -5.63 7.77 -5.94
CA ASN A 431 -5.40 8.43 -4.65
C ASN A 431 -6.40 7.94 -3.58
N ALA A 432 -7.67 7.73 -3.95
CA ALA A 432 -8.69 7.20 -3.03
C ALA A 432 -8.38 5.78 -2.55
N LEU A 433 -7.93 4.92 -3.46
CA LEU A 433 -7.51 3.55 -3.15
C LEU A 433 -6.20 3.51 -2.37
N GLU A 434 -5.23 4.38 -2.68
CA GLU A 434 -3.99 4.46 -1.89
C GLU A 434 -4.28 4.82 -0.42
N TYR A 435 -5.19 5.77 -0.17
CA TYR A 435 -5.65 6.09 1.18
C TYR A 435 -6.24 4.88 1.91
N LEU A 436 -7.07 4.08 1.24
CA LEU A 436 -7.69 2.88 1.82
C LEU A 436 -6.68 1.74 2.05
N HIS A 437 -5.73 1.54 1.14
CA HIS A 437 -4.75 0.44 1.18
C HIS A 437 -3.54 0.71 2.08
N PHE A 438 -3.08 1.96 2.21
CA PHE A 438 -1.82 2.29 2.89
C PHE A 438 -1.95 3.26 4.06
N TYR A 439 -3.04 4.04 4.15
CA TYR A 439 -3.21 5.06 5.18
C TYR A 439 -4.35 4.75 6.17
N CYS A 440 -5.05 3.62 5.98
CA CYS A 440 -5.98 3.05 6.96
C CYS A 440 -5.30 1.93 7.76
N ASP A 441 -5.61 1.84 9.06
CA ASP A 441 -5.11 0.81 9.97
C ASP A 441 -6.29 0.08 10.65
N PRO A 442 -6.51 -1.22 10.39
CA PRO A 442 -5.83 -2.03 9.36
C PRO A 442 -6.16 -1.56 7.93
N PRO A 443 -5.37 -1.96 6.91
CA PRO A 443 -5.67 -1.73 5.50
C PRO A 443 -7.10 -2.15 5.11
N LEU A 444 -7.77 -1.32 4.31
CA LEU A 444 -9.17 -1.51 3.93
C LEU A 444 -9.29 -1.75 2.43
N CYS A 445 -9.78 -2.93 2.05
CA CYS A 445 -10.22 -3.17 0.68
C CYS A 445 -11.61 -2.52 0.46
N HIS A 446 -11.82 -1.92 -0.72
CA HIS A 446 -13.05 -1.24 -1.12
C HIS A 446 -14.13 -2.20 -1.63
N ARG A 447 -13.74 -3.33 -2.24
CA ARG A 447 -14.62 -4.48 -2.62
C ARG A 447 -15.60 -4.23 -3.77
N ASP A 448 -15.94 -2.97 -4.04
CA ASP A 448 -16.94 -2.59 -5.06
C ASP A 448 -16.46 -1.40 -5.92
N ILE A 449 -15.22 -1.46 -6.44
CA ILE A 449 -14.70 -0.44 -7.36
C ILE A 449 -15.34 -0.64 -8.75
N LYS A 450 -16.11 0.36 -9.19
CA LYS A 450 -16.78 0.41 -10.49
C LYS A 450 -17.24 1.82 -10.81
N SER A 451 -17.45 2.14 -12.10
CA SER A 451 -17.85 3.48 -12.56
C SER A 451 -19.18 4.01 -11.98
N SER A 452 -20.04 3.15 -11.40
CA SER A 452 -21.27 3.57 -10.70
C SER A 452 -21.07 3.97 -9.24
N ASN A 453 -19.92 3.66 -8.63
CA ASN A 453 -19.55 4.11 -7.28
C ASN A 453 -18.51 5.25 -7.30
N ILE A 454 -17.97 5.58 -8.46
CA ILE A 454 -17.14 6.77 -8.66
C ILE A 454 -18.09 7.92 -8.98
N LEU A 455 -18.21 8.87 -8.06
CA LEU A 455 -19.10 10.03 -8.18
C LEU A 455 -18.29 11.30 -8.45
N LEU A 456 -18.85 12.21 -9.24
CA LEU A 456 -18.19 13.46 -9.66
C LEU A 456 -18.83 14.66 -8.97
N ASP A 457 -18.01 15.53 -8.37
CA ASP A 457 -18.48 16.77 -7.77
C ASP A 457 -18.74 17.86 -8.84
N GLU A 458 -19.10 19.07 -8.41
CA GLU A 458 -19.38 20.21 -9.31
C GLU A 458 -18.19 20.59 -10.22
N ASN A 459 -16.96 20.29 -9.80
CA ASN A 459 -15.72 20.57 -10.52
C ASN A 459 -15.17 19.33 -11.27
N PHE A 460 -15.97 18.27 -11.41
CA PHE A 460 -15.58 16.97 -11.96
C PHE A 460 -14.50 16.21 -11.18
N VAL A 461 -14.18 16.62 -9.93
CA VAL A 461 -13.27 15.85 -9.06
C VAL A 461 -13.95 14.54 -8.70
N ALA A 462 -13.23 13.43 -8.87
CA ALA A 462 -13.75 12.10 -8.58
C ALA A 462 -13.64 11.79 -7.09
N LYS A 463 -14.72 11.20 -6.55
CA LYS A 463 -14.75 10.61 -5.22
C LYS A 463 -15.31 9.21 -5.26
N VAL A 464 -14.60 8.26 -4.68
CA VAL A 464 -15.05 6.88 -4.54
C VAL A 464 -16.04 6.80 -3.36
N LYS A 465 -17.19 6.19 -3.60
CA LYS A 465 -18.24 5.97 -2.62
C LYS A 465 -18.13 4.56 -2.03
N TYR A 466 -17.69 4.48 -0.77
CA TYR A 466 -17.68 3.22 -0.02
C TYR A 466 -19.11 2.63 0.10
N ASN A 467 -19.26 1.34 -0.20
CA ASN A 467 -20.53 0.64 -0.16
C ASN A 467 -20.59 -0.37 0.98
N VAL A 468 -21.49 -0.08 1.94
CA VAL A 468 -21.91 -1.01 2.99
C VAL A 468 -22.32 -2.37 2.40
N ARG A 469 -21.77 -3.46 2.94
CA ARG A 469 -22.29 -4.82 2.73
C ARG A 469 -22.42 -5.54 4.07
N TYR A 470 -23.65 -5.85 4.46
CA TYR A 470 -23.96 -6.60 5.68
C TYR A 470 -23.27 -7.99 5.63
N PRO A 471 -22.62 -8.45 6.72
CA PRO A 471 -21.82 -9.68 6.75
C PRO A 471 -22.64 -10.99 6.90
N TRP A 472 -23.84 -11.06 6.31
CA TRP A 472 -24.64 -12.29 6.20
C TRP A 472 -25.42 -12.35 4.89
N GLY A 473 -25.58 -13.56 4.36
CA GLY A 473 -26.68 -13.90 3.44
C GLY A 473 -26.38 -13.83 1.94
N ILE A 474 -26.82 -14.89 1.26
CA ILE A 474 -26.77 -15.07 -0.19
C ILE A 474 -27.59 -13.97 -0.89
N PHE A 475 -26.91 -12.95 -1.43
CA PHE A 475 -27.48 -11.99 -2.39
C PHE A 475 -26.95 -12.30 -3.78
N ASN A 476 -27.56 -13.30 -4.43
CA ASN A 476 -27.28 -13.86 -5.77
C ASN A 476 -25.83 -13.63 -6.27
N GLU A 477 -24.94 -14.61 -6.11
CA GLU A 477 -23.61 -14.60 -6.74
C GLU A 477 -23.71 -14.34 -8.26
N MET A 478 -24.73 -14.93 -8.90
CA MET A 478 -25.15 -14.72 -10.29
C MET A 478 -25.46 -13.25 -10.67
N SER A 479 -25.65 -12.34 -9.70
CA SER A 479 -25.78 -10.88 -9.95
C SER A 479 -24.47 -10.10 -9.76
N TRP A 480 -23.46 -10.72 -9.16
CA TRP A 480 -22.14 -10.14 -8.90
C TRP A 480 -21.07 -10.66 -9.88
N GLN A 481 -21.12 -11.94 -10.30
CA GLN A 481 -20.36 -12.44 -11.45
C GLN A 481 -20.67 -11.60 -12.71
N LEU A 482 -21.95 -11.29 -12.95
CA LEU A 482 -22.43 -10.40 -14.02
C LEU A 482 -22.09 -8.90 -13.84
N SER A 483 -21.10 -8.54 -13.01
CA SER A 483 -20.65 -7.16 -12.86
C SER A 483 -19.52 -6.75 -13.81
N GLY A 484 -18.66 -7.70 -14.23
CA GLY A 484 -17.51 -7.46 -15.12
C GLY A 484 -16.23 -6.94 -14.45
N TYR A 485 -16.32 -6.41 -13.21
CA TYR A 485 -15.16 -5.88 -12.46
C TYR A 485 -14.48 -6.91 -11.56
N MET A 486 -15.03 -8.12 -11.44
CA MET A 486 -14.55 -9.11 -10.48
C MET A 486 -13.16 -9.64 -10.80
N ASP A 487 -12.29 -9.56 -9.79
CA ASP A 487 -10.99 -10.21 -9.74
C ASP A 487 -11.13 -11.75 -9.91
N PRO A 488 -10.52 -12.37 -10.95
CA PRO A 488 -10.62 -13.80 -11.19
C PRO A 488 -9.90 -14.66 -10.14
N GLU A 489 -8.87 -14.13 -9.49
CA GLU A 489 -8.20 -14.80 -8.37
C GLU A 489 -9.13 -14.82 -7.15
N TYR A 490 -9.72 -13.68 -6.79
CA TYR A 490 -10.73 -13.59 -5.72
C TYR A 490 -11.93 -14.51 -5.93
N VAL A 491 -12.42 -14.66 -7.18
CA VAL A 491 -13.51 -15.60 -7.50
C VAL A 491 -13.12 -17.05 -7.20
N VAL A 492 -11.85 -17.43 -7.38
CA VAL A 492 -11.34 -18.79 -7.17
C VAL A 492 -10.91 -19.03 -5.71
N THR A 493 -10.17 -18.10 -5.10
CA THR A 493 -9.64 -18.23 -3.72
C THR A 493 -10.67 -17.90 -2.64
N GLN A 494 -11.66 -17.05 -2.97
CA GLN A 494 -12.54 -16.35 -2.02
C GLN A 494 -11.80 -15.40 -1.06
N GLU A 495 -10.53 -15.12 -1.31
CA GLU A 495 -9.67 -14.25 -0.50
C GLU A 495 -9.57 -12.86 -1.11
N LEU A 496 -10.28 -11.91 -0.50
CA LEU A 496 -10.25 -10.50 -0.85
C LEU A 496 -8.93 -9.86 -0.41
N THR A 497 -8.21 -9.26 -1.36
CA THR A 497 -6.95 -8.52 -1.10
C THR A 497 -7.00 -7.12 -1.71
N GLU A 498 -5.98 -6.30 -1.44
CA GLU A 498 -5.83 -5.00 -2.10
C GLU A 498 -5.61 -5.15 -3.61
N LYS A 499 -5.10 -6.31 -4.06
CA LYS A 499 -4.96 -6.69 -5.47
C LYS A 499 -6.31 -6.84 -6.17
N SER A 500 -7.37 -7.18 -5.44
CA SER A 500 -8.73 -7.31 -5.98
C SER A 500 -9.35 -5.95 -6.32
N ASP A 501 -9.06 -4.93 -5.51
CA ASP A 501 -9.39 -3.54 -5.86
C ASP A 501 -8.54 -3.05 -7.05
N VAL A 502 -7.25 -3.41 -7.13
CA VAL A 502 -6.38 -3.06 -8.27
C VAL A 502 -6.89 -3.66 -9.59
N TYR A 503 -7.37 -4.91 -9.59
CA TYR A 503 -8.01 -5.51 -10.77
C TYR A 503 -9.29 -4.75 -11.16
N SER A 504 -10.18 -4.54 -10.18
CA SER A 504 -11.44 -3.80 -10.37
C SER A 504 -11.19 -2.39 -10.92
N TYR A 505 -10.11 -1.74 -10.46
CA TYR A 505 -9.64 -0.46 -10.96
C TYR A 505 -9.08 -0.53 -12.39
N GLY A 506 -8.35 -1.59 -12.74
CA GLY A 506 -7.92 -1.84 -14.13
C GLY A 506 -9.09 -1.95 -15.12
N VAL A 507 -10.22 -2.52 -14.69
CA VAL A 507 -11.46 -2.53 -15.49
C VAL A 507 -12.06 -1.12 -15.62
N VAL A 508 -12.00 -0.27 -14.58
CA VAL A 508 -12.40 1.15 -14.67
C VAL A 508 -11.48 1.93 -15.63
N LEU A 509 -10.17 1.67 -15.65
CA LEU A 509 -9.26 2.26 -16.63
C LEU A 509 -9.61 1.85 -18.08
N LEU A 510 -10.03 0.60 -18.31
CA LEU A 510 -10.58 0.17 -19.59
C LEU A 510 -11.88 0.90 -19.95
N GLU A 511 -12.82 1.09 -19.01
CA GLU A 511 -14.03 1.89 -19.27
C GLU A 511 -13.68 3.35 -19.64
N LEU A 512 -12.67 3.95 -18.99
CA LEU A 512 -12.20 5.30 -19.31
C LEU A 512 -11.57 5.39 -20.72
N LEU A 513 -10.76 4.41 -21.12
CA LEU A 513 -10.12 4.41 -22.45
C LEU A 513 -11.11 4.13 -23.59
N THR A 514 -12.06 3.22 -23.37
CA THR A 514 -12.92 2.63 -24.43
C THR A 514 -14.32 3.22 -24.50
N ALA A 515 -14.80 3.86 -23.41
CA ALA A 515 -16.22 4.17 -23.18
C ALA A 515 -17.19 2.98 -23.39
N ARG A 516 -16.69 1.74 -23.26
CA ARG A 516 -17.48 0.51 -23.28
C ARG A 516 -17.77 0.05 -21.87
N ARG A 517 -18.94 -0.58 -21.67
CA ARG A 517 -19.34 -1.10 -20.34
C ARG A 517 -18.48 -2.32 -19.98
N ALA A 518 -18.20 -2.50 -18.69
CA ALA A 518 -17.45 -3.66 -18.18
C ALA A 518 -18.00 -5.04 -18.62
N ILE A 519 -19.32 -5.14 -18.84
CA ILE A 519 -19.95 -6.19 -19.66
C ILE A 519 -20.81 -5.52 -20.72
N GLN A 520 -20.66 -5.97 -21.97
CA GLN A 520 -21.44 -5.53 -23.12
C GLN A 520 -21.60 -6.70 -24.11
N ASP A 521 -22.78 -6.85 -24.71
CA ASP A 521 -23.08 -7.86 -25.73
C ASP A 521 -22.75 -9.32 -25.28
N ASN A 522 -23.02 -9.62 -24.00
CA ASN A 522 -22.63 -10.85 -23.28
C ASN A 522 -21.11 -11.17 -23.34
N LYS A 523 -20.25 -10.15 -23.41
CA LYS A 523 -18.79 -10.29 -23.30
C LYS A 523 -18.22 -9.41 -22.21
N ASN A 524 -17.17 -9.89 -21.55
CA ASN A 524 -16.40 -9.11 -20.59
C ASN A 524 -15.47 -8.13 -21.33
N LEU A 525 -15.35 -6.90 -20.83
CA LEU A 525 -14.51 -5.86 -21.43
C LEU A 525 -13.02 -6.22 -21.44
N VAL A 526 -12.52 -6.95 -20.44
CA VAL A 526 -11.14 -7.46 -20.39
C VAL A 526 -10.89 -8.47 -21.50
N GLU A 527 -11.78 -9.45 -21.66
CA GLU A 527 -11.69 -10.47 -22.71
C GLU A 527 -11.75 -9.83 -24.12
N TRP A 528 -12.70 -8.92 -24.34
CA TRP A 528 -12.82 -8.21 -25.62
C TRP A 528 -11.59 -7.36 -25.93
N SER A 529 -11.02 -6.67 -24.94
CA SER A 529 -9.86 -5.77 -25.14
C SER A 529 -8.54 -6.52 -25.39
N GLN A 530 -8.37 -7.75 -24.88
CA GLN A 530 -7.17 -8.58 -25.12
C GLN A 530 -6.86 -8.75 -26.61
N VAL A 531 -7.90 -8.89 -27.46
CA VAL A 531 -7.77 -9.04 -28.92
C VAL A 531 -7.05 -7.85 -29.59
N PHE A 532 -7.06 -6.68 -28.95
CA PHE A 532 -6.39 -5.46 -29.41
C PHE A 532 -5.08 -5.22 -28.63
N MET A 533 -5.09 -5.46 -27.31
CA MET A 533 -3.91 -5.29 -26.44
C MET A 533 -2.77 -6.29 -26.72
N ASN A 534 -3.00 -7.33 -27.53
CA ASN A 534 -1.97 -8.28 -27.98
C ASN A 534 -1.12 -7.78 -29.18
N SER A 535 -1.37 -6.59 -29.73
CA SER A 535 -0.47 -5.99 -30.73
C SER A 535 -0.53 -4.47 -30.67
N ASP A 536 0.61 -3.80 -30.51
CA ASP A 536 0.63 -2.34 -30.35
C ASP A 536 0.11 -1.60 -31.60
N SER A 537 0.20 -2.22 -32.78
CA SER A 537 -0.39 -1.74 -34.04
C SER A 537 -1.93 -1.58 -34.00
N ARG A 538 -2.61 -2.23 -33.04
CA ARG A 538 -4.07 -2.27 -32.90
C ARG A 538 -4.61 -1.49 -31.71
N LEU A 539 -3.74 -0.87 -30.89
CA LEU A 539 -4.19 -0.07 -29.74
C LEU A 539 -5.10 1.11 -30.11
N PRO A 540 -4.94 1.79 -31.27
CA PRO A 540 -5.89 2.83 -31.67
C PRO A 540 -7.33 2.31 -31.88
N GLU A 541 -7.54 1.02 -32.18
CA GLU A 541 -8.87 0.42 -32.31
C GLU A 541 -9.57 0.21 -30.95
N LEU A 542 -8.82 0.27 -29.84
CA LEU A 542 -9.33 0.15 -28.47
C LEU A 542 -9.93 1.47 -27.93
N VAL A 543 -9.55 2.60 -28.55
CA VAL A 543 -9.81 3.95 -28.06
C VAL A 543 -11.22 4.42 -28.38
N ASP A 544 -11.88 5.09 -27.43
CA ASP A 544 -13.12 5.84 -27.66
C ASP A 544 -12.91 6.96 -28.71
N PRO A 545 -13.64 6.95 -29.84
CA PRO A 545 -13.50 7.97 -30.89
C PRO A 545 -13.66 9.42 -30.45
N THR A 546 -14.28 9.69 -29.29
CA THR A 546 -14.42 11.05 -28.74
C THR A 546 -13.14 11.61 -28.11
N ILE A 547 -12.10 10.77 -27.91
CA ILE A 547 -10.79 11.16 -27.36
C ILE A 547 -9.60 10.75 -28.24
N ALA A 548 -9.83 10.14 -29.41
CA ALA A 548 -8.77 9.56 -30.25
C ALA A 548 -7.66 10.55 -30.67
N ASP A 549 -7.99 11.82 -30.92
CA ASP A 549 -7.03 12.88 -31.28
C ASP A 549 -6.47 13.64 -30.06
N SER A 550 -6.70 13.17 -28.82
CA SER A 550 -6.40 13.94 -27.59
C SER A 550 -5.08 13.59 -26.89
N PHE A 551 -4.29 12.67 -27.44
CA PHE A 551 -3.03 12.20 -26.87
C PHE A 551 -2.09 11.63 -27.95
N ASP A 552 -0.82 11.44 -27.59
CA ASP A 552 0.16 10.76 -28.44
C ASP A 552 0.21 9.23 -28.18
N PHE A 553 0.95 8.52 -29.05
CA PHE A 553 1.03 7.06 -28.98
C PHE A 553 1.78 6.56 -27.73
N ASP A 554 2.76 7.31 -27.23
CA ASP A 554 3.53 6.96 -26.03
C ASP A 554 2.64 7.04 -24.76
N GLN A 555 1.80 8.06 -24.66
CA GLN A 555 0.74 8.17 -23.63
C GLN A 555 -0.24 7.00 -23.74
N LEU A 556 -0.71 6.65 -24.94
CA LEU A 556 -1.61 5.51 -25.15
C LEU A 556 -0.95 4.19 -24.71
N GLN A 557 0.28 3.92 -25.16
CA GLN A 557 1.03 2.71 -24.83
C GLN A 557 1.31 2.63 -23.32
N THR A 558 1.63 3.75 -22.68
CA THR A 558 1.81 3.84 -21.21
C THR A 558 0.51 3.52 -20.48
N PHE A 559 -0.61 4.16 -20.85
CA PHE A 559 -1.91 3.94 -20.22
C PHE A 559 -2.43 2.51 -20.41
N VAL A 560 -2.27 1.94 -21.61
CA VAL A 560 -2.56 0.53 -21.91
C VAL A 560 -1.64 -0.41 -21.12
N THR A 561 -0.38 -0.07 -20.90
CA THR A 561 0.55 -0.90 -20.10
C THR A 561 0.16 -0.90 -18.62
N ILE A 562 -0.25 0.25 -18.07
CA ILE A 562 -0.86 0.32 -16.73
C ILE A 562 -2.11 -0.57 -16.64
N ILE A 563 -2.99 -0.52 -17.65
CA ILE A 563 -4.17 -1.39 -17.77
C ILE A 563 -3.77 -2.87 -17.78
N ARG A 564 -2.88 -3.28 -18.70
CA ARG A 564 -2.36 -4.66 -18.84
C ARG A 564 -1.84 -5.18 -17.51
N TRP A 565 -1.11 -4.37 -16.73
CA TRP A 565 -0.60 -4.75 -15.42
C TRP A 565 -1.68 -4.82 -14.32
N CYS A 566 -2.67 -3.94 -14.32
CA CYS A 566 -3.76 -3.99 -13.33
C CYS A 566 -4.67 -5.21 -13.51
N ILE A 567 -4.95 -5.62 -14.74
CA ILE A 567 -5.90 -6.70 -15.07
C ILE A 567 -5.24 -8.10 -15.18
N GLN A 568 -4.03 -8.29 -14.66
CA GLN A 568 -3.38 -9.60 -14.61
C GLN A 568 -4.22 -10.62 -13.83
N ARG A 569 -4.16 -11.89 -14.23
CA ARG A 569 -4.96 -12.95 -13.59
C ARG A 569 -4.52 -13.18 -12.15
N GLU A 570 -3.22 -13.25 -11.90
CA GLU A 570 -2.63 -13.50 -10.58
C GLU A 570 -2.37 -12.15 -9.87
N GLY A 571 -2.90 -11.96 -8.66
CA GLY A 571 -2.77 -10.71 -7.89
C GLY A 571 -1.32 -10.38 -7.51
N ARG A 572 -0.46 -11.40 -7.40
CA ARG A 572 0.99 -11.24 -7.22
C ARG A 572 1.68 -10.54 -8.39
N ALA A 573 1.15 -10.67 -9.61
CA ALA A 573 1.69 -10.01 -10.82
C ALA A 573 1.15 -8.58 -10.99
N ARG A 574 0.02 -8.25 -10.35
CA ARG A 574 -0.53 -6.89 -10.34
C ARG A 574 0.36 -5.95 -9.51
N PRO A 575 0.53 -4.69 -9.92
CA PRO A 575 1.24 -3.68 -9.13
C PRO A 575 0.50 -3.36 -7.82
N SER A 576 1.13 -2.57 -6.94
CA SER A 576 0.39 -1.83 -5.90
C SER A 576 -0.26 -0.58 -6.49
N ILE A 577 -1.38 -0.11 -5.94
CA ILE A 577 -2.02 1.12 -6.43
C ILE A 577 -1.10 2.35 -6.33
N LYS A 578 -0.13 2.35 -5.40
CA LYS A 578 0.92 3.39 -5.27
C LYS A 578 1.87 3.43 -6.48
N GLN A 579 2.21 2.27 -7.07
CA GLN A 579 2.97 2.20 -8.32
C GLN A 579 2.11 2.67 -9.50
N VAL A 580 0.85 2.26 -9.55
CA VAL A 580 -0.11 2.68 -10.60
C VAL A 580 -0.32 4.19 -10.59
N LEU A 581 -0.53 4.79 -9.41
CA LEU A 581 -0.69 6.22 -9.24
C LEU A 581 0.53 7.01 -9.74
N ARG A 582 1.74 6.51 -9.46
CA ARG A 582 2.98 7.10 -10.00
C ARG A 582 3.01 7.06 -11.54
N LEU A 583 2.73 5.92 -12.14
CA LEU A 583 2.72 5.74 -13.60
C LEU A 583 1.64 6.61 -14.27
N LEU A 584 0.50 6.83 -13.60
CA LEU A 584 -0.56 7.73 -14.08
C LEU A 584 -0.14 9.22 -14.03
N TYR A 585 0.63 9.63 -13.02
CA TYR A 585 1.24 10.96 -13.02
C TYR A 585 2.30 11.11 -14.13
N GLU A 586 3.14 10.10 -14.35
CA GLU A 586 4.13 10.08 -15.45
C GLU A 586 3.43 10.10 -16.82
N CYS A 587 2.28 9.43 -16.98
CA CYS A 587 1.42 9.49 -18.16
C CYS A 587 0.70 10.86 -18.36
N SER A 588 0.71 11.75 -17.35
CA SER A 588 0.05 13.06 -17.41
C SER A 588 1.00 14.23 -17.74
N ASP A 589 2.30 13.96 -17.86
CA ASP A 589 3.34 14.97 -18.16
C ASP A 589 4.16 14.52 -19.40
N PRO A 590 4.02 15.18 -20.57
CA PRO A 590 4.57 14.72 -21.86
C PRO A 590 6.11 14.86 -22.00
N MET A 591 6.85 14.95 -20.89
CA MET A 591 8.30 15.15 -20.87
C MET A 591 9.14 13.86 -20.72
N HIS A 592 8.58 12.72 -20.29
CA HIS A 592 9.36 11.54 -19.84
C HIS A 592 8.89 10.18 -20.41
N SER A 593 8.80 10.06 -21.74
CA SER A 593 8.81 8.74 -22.41
C SER A 593 10.24 8.16 -22.39
N GLY A 594 10.46 7.02 -21.72
CA GLY A 594 11.80 6.41 -21.62
C GLY A 594 12.08 5.42 -20.48
N PHE A 595 11.07 4.76 -19.89
CA PHE A 595 11.28 3.74 -18.84
C PHE A 595 10.68 2.36 -19.17
N VAL A 596 9.87 2.23 -20.22
CA VAL A 596 9.10 1.01 -20.52
C VAL A 596 10.00 -0.15 -21.00
N GLU A 597 11.05 0.13 -21.78
CA GLU A 597 11.99 -0.88 -22.29
C GLU A 597 12.77 -1.64 -21.19
N ALA A 598 12.85 -1.10 -19.97
CA ALA A 598 13.64 -1.66 -18.87
C ALA A 598 12.92 -2.80 -18.09
N VAL A 599 11.80 -3.32 -18.60
CA VAL A 599 10.93 -4.27 -17.89
C VAL A 599 10.78 -5.62 -18.61
N GLU A 600 11.06 -5.72 -19.92
CA GLU A 600 10.77 -6.93 -20.70
C GLU A 600 11.95 -7.93 -20.88
N GLU A 601 13.21 -7.48 -20.80
CA GLU A 601 14.37 -8.40 -20.86
C GLU A 601 14.61 -9.09 -19.50
N GLY A 602 13.70 -10.01 -19.17
CA GLY A 602 13.60 -10.66 -17.85
C GLY A 602 13.58 -12.19 -17.84
N GLU A 603 13.37 -12.89 -18.97
CA GLU A 603 13.50 -14.36 -19.09
C GLU A 603 13.31 -14.82 -20.56
N TYR A 604 14.37 -15.32 -21.23
CA TYR A 604 14.41 -16.41 -22.25
C TYR A 604 15.79 -16.45 -22.97
N GLU A 605 16.55 -17.53 -22.84
CA GLU A 605 17.77 -17.76 -23.66
C GLU A 605 17.41 -18.44 -25.00
N GLY A 606 18.03 -18.03 -26.13
CA GLY A 606 17.62 -18.54 -27.45
C GLY A 606 18.44 -18.16 -28.69
N THR A 607 19.74 -18.49 -28.73
CA THR A 607 20.48 -18.90 -29.96
C THR A 607 20.69 -17.93 -31.15
N GLU A 608 21.95 -17.46 -31.28
CA GLU A 608 22.73 -17.13 -32.51
C GLU A 608 22.41 -15.97 -33.50
N ALA A 609 23.52 -15.48 -34.08
CA ALA A 609 23.72 -15.03 -35.48
C ALA A 609 23.58 -13.53 -35.90
N LYS A 610 24.75 -12.85 -35.89
CA LYS A 610 25.33 -12.07 -37.01
C LYS A 610 24.42 -11.04 -37.75
N GLY A 611 24.43 -9.82 -37.23
CA GLY A 611 23.83 -8.61 -37.85
C GLY A 611 24.41 -8.11 -39.18
N ARG A 612 24.08 -6.86 -39.53
CA ARG A 612 24.51 -6.20 -40.78
C ARG A 612 24.69 -4.68 -40.63
N THR A 613 25.31 -4.06 -41.63
CA THR A 613 25.86 -2.69 -41.60
C THR A 613 25.01 -1.66 -42.35
N SER A 614 25.09 -0.40 -41.92
CA SER A 614 24.79 0.79 -42.75
C SER A 614 25.77 1.95 -42.43
N ARG A 615 26.04 2.84 -43.40
CA ARG A 615 27.11 3.87 -43.35
C ARG A 615 26.59 5.29 -43.57
N GLY A 616 27.17 6.27 -42.84
CA GLY A 616 27.22 7.71 -43.15
C GLY A 616 27.87 8.44 -41.96
N LYS A 617 29.00 9.19 -42.04
CA LYS A 617 29.32 10.40 -42.84
C LYS A 617 28.21 11.45 -42.78
N MET A 618 28.42 12.71 -42.37
CA MET A 618 29.62 13.51 -42.01
C MET A 618 29.17 14.67 -41.08
N ARG A 619 29.97 15.44 -40.31
CA ARG A 619 31.42 15.76 -40.16
C ARG A 619 31.74 15.89 -38.63
N GLY A 620 32.93 16.24 -38.13
CA GLY A 620 34.21 16.63 -38.75
C GLY A 620 34.63 18.09 -38.43
N GLY A 621 35.13 18.32 -37.21
CA GLY A 621 35.66 19.60 -36.72
C GLY A 621 36.45 19.36 -35.42
N GLU A 622 37.77 19.43 -35.50
CA GLU A 622 38.70 18.77 -34.56
C GLU A 622 39.64 19.78 -33.89
N LEU A 623 40.02 19.53 -32.63
CA LEU A 623 41.26 20.06 -32.06
C LEU A 623 41.76 19.16 -30.91
N ILE A 624 42.81 18.40 -31.20
CA ILE A 624 43.50 17.48 -30.29
C ILE A 624 44.47 18.26 -29.38
N PHE A 625 44.68 17.81 -28.15
CA PHE A 625 46.00 17.90 -27.51
C PHE A 625 46.34 16.60 -26.75
N HIS A 626 47.65 16.33 -26.64
CA HIS A 626 48.19 15.01 -26.33
C HIS A 626 48.34 14.71 -24.84
N SER A 627 48.31 13.41 -24.50
CA SER A 627 48.86 12.89 -23.25
C SER A 627 50.39 12.98 -23.25
N GLY A 628 50.99 13.30 -22.09
CA GLY A 628 52.44 13.34 -21.87
C GLY A 628 52.78 13.14 -20.39
N ASP A 629 53.74 12.26 -20.11
CA ASP A 629 54.14 11.78 -18.77
C ASP A 629 55.38 12.55 -18.23
N GLY A 630 55.62 12.57 -16.92
CA GLY A 630 56.82 13.22 -16.37
C GLY A 630 56.89 13.62 -14.87
N ARG A 631 56.95 12.63 -13.96
CA ARG A 631 57.69 12.60 -12.66
C ARG A 631 58.25 13.90 -11.99
N ALA A 632 57.95 14.01 -10.68
CA ALA A 632 58.89 14.12 -9.53
C ALA A 632 59.20 15.44 -8.75
N THR A 633 58.78 15.43 -7.46
CA THR A 633 59.53 15.74 -6.21
C THR A 633 59.82 17.17 -5.68
N LEU A 634 59.67 17.30 -4.34
CA LEU A 634 60.24 18.29 -3.38
C LEU A 634 59.67 19.74 -3.47
N ARG A 635 59.53 20.53 -2.38
CA ARG A 635 60.14 20.50 -1.02
C ARG A 635 59.31 21.31 0.00
N GLU A 636 59.46 21.05 1.31
CA GLU A 636 58.94 21.93 2.37
C GLU A 636 59.87 23.14 2.65
N ILE A 637 59.31 24.25 3.15
CA ILE A 637 60.00 25.25 4.00
C ILE A 637 59.02 25.76 5.08
N HIS A 638 59.45 25.82 6.35
CA HIS A 638 58.76 26.48 7.47
C HIS A 638 59.66 27.57 8.07
N GLY A 639 59.06 28.65 8.60
CA GLY A 639 59.78 29.74 9.28
C GLY A 639 58.85 30.58 10.18
N PRO A 640 59.24 30.99 11.42
CA PRO A 640 58.27 31.43 12.44
C PRO A 640 58.34 32.93 12.83
N ILE A 641 57.33 33.39 13.59
CA ILE A 641 57.24 34.74 14.18
C ILE A 641 57.24 34.65 15.72
N ARG A 642 57.80 35.66 16.40
CA ARG A 642 58.02 35.71 17.87
C ARG A 642 56.88 36.39 18.65
N LYS A 643 56.79 36.10 19.94
CA LYS A 643 55.93 36.77 20.94
C LYS A 643 56.56 38.06 21.50
N ALA A 644 55.71 38.95 22.02
CA ALA A 644 55.99 39.83 23.16
C ALA A 644 54.69 40.10 23.96
N GLN A 645 54.81 40.55 25.20
CA GLN A 645 53.73 40.94 26.14
C GLN A 645 53.64 42.50 26.19
N ASP A 646 52.81 43.21 26.99
CA ASP A 646 52.32 42.89 28.34
C ASP A 646 51.15 43.78 28.86
N HIS A 647 50.65 43.40 30.03
CA HIS A 647 49.91 44.17 31.05
C HIS A 647 48.41 44.50 30.86
N SER A 648 47.74 44.62 32.02
CA SER A 648 46.30 44.85 32.28
C SER A 648 46.17 45.63 33.61
N PRO A 649 45.01 46.24 34.00
CA PRO A 649 43.90 45.45 34.57
C PRO A 649 42.45 46.04 34.51
N LEU A 650 41.48 45.16 34.85
CA LEU A 650 40.18 45.40 35.54
C LEU A 650 39.12 46.40 35.00
N VAL A 651 37.92 45.86 34.70
CA VAL A 651 36.67 46.03 35.51
C VAL A 651 35.64 44.94 35.10
N ASN A 652 34.75 44.53 36.01
CA ASN A 652 33.80 43.42 35.84
C ASN A 652 32.47 43.82 35.16
N SER A 653 31.91 42.93 34.33
CA SER A 653 30.51 42.43 34.45
C SER A 653 30.15 41.40 33.36
N GLY A 654 29.19 40.51 33.63
CA GLY A 654 28.50 39.67 32.63
C GLY A 654 29.29 38.47 32.08
N GLN A 655 29.18 37.30 32.71
CA GLN A 655 29.70 36.05 32.14
C GLN A 655 28.80 35.51 31.01
N ILE A 656 29.28 35.60 29.77
CA ILE A 656 28.93 34.62 28.73
C ILE A 656 29.99 33.52 28.81
N GLN A 657 29.58 32.25 28.95
CA GLN A 657 30.53 31.14 28.95
C GLN A 657 31.07 30.90 27.53
N THR A 658 32.24 31.46 27.24
CA THR A 658 32.99 31.11 26.04
C THR A 658 33.47 29.67 26.14
N HIS A 659 32.87 28.79 25.34
CA HIS A 659 33.35 27.42 25.20
C HIS A 659 34.82 27.44 24.76
N LYS A 660 35.71 26.91 25.63
CA LYS A 660 37.12 26.75 25.30
C LYS A 660 37.22 25.84 24.07
N GLN A 661 37.84 26.36 23.03
CA GLN A 661 38.25 25.58 21.87
C GLN A 661 39.30 24.55 22.34
N VAL A 662 38.88 23.30 22.57
CA VAL A 662 39.78 22.23 22.99
C VAL A 662 40.72 21.91 21.83
N GLN A 663 41.99 22.25 22.02
CA GLN A 663 42.99 22.19 20.96
C GLN A 663 43.54 20.78 20.84
N ILE A 664 42.82 19.89 20.15
CA ILE A 664 43.27 18.52 19.82
C ILE A 664 44.40 18.59 18.78
N SER A 665 45.59 18.97 19.23
CA SER A 665 46.80 19.06 18.40
C SER A 665 48.04 18.46 19.06
N SER A 666 47.85 17.56 20.04
CA SER A 666 48.94 17.00 20.87
C SER A 666 49.12 15.48 20.77
N ILE A 667 48.49 14.82 19.79
CA ILE A 667 48.75 13.41 19.44
C ILE A 667 48.98 13.31 17.92
N ARG A 668 50.14 13.81 17.46
CA ARG A 668 50.65 13.61 16.08
C ARG A 668 51.98 12.85 16.10
N GLY A 669 51.98 11.70 16.79
CA GLY A 669 53.08 10.73 16.79
C GLY A 669 52.55 9.32 16.55
N LEU A 670 52.95 8.71 15.44
CA LEU A 670 52.73 7.30 15.08
C LEU A 670 51.29 6.77 15.26
N LEU A 671 50.30 7.47 14.68
CA LEU A 671 48.99 6.89 14.40
C LEU A 671 48.79 6.78 12.88
N THR A 672 48.32 5.63 12.42
CA THR A 672 47.90 5.40 11.03
C THR A 672 46.62 6.20 10.77
N THR A 673 46.58 6.93 9.66
CA THR A 673 45.39 7.70 9.25
C THR A 673 44.30 6.76 8.75
N THR A 674 43.20 6.64 9.50
CA THR A 674 42.03 5.85 9.12
C THR A 674 41.47 6.33 7.78
N LYS A 675 41.56 5.48 6.75
CA LYS A 675 41.16 5.79 5.38
C LYS A 675 39.73 5.35 5.09
N VAL A 676 38.93 6.23 4.50
CA VAL A 676 37.52 5.95 4.16
C VAL A 676 37.25 6.26 2.69
N LEU A 677 36.54 5.37 2.01
CA LEU A 677 36.03 5.59 0.66
C LEU A 677 34.52 5.88 0.69
N ILE A 678 34.11 7.01 0.12
CA ILE A 678 32.71 7.33 -0.18
C ILE A 678 32.58 7.52 -1.70
N PRO A 679 32.03 6.53 -2.42
CA PRO A 679 31.81 6.66 -3.85
C PRO A 679 30.52 7.44 -4.13
N ILE A 680 30.55 8.27 -5.17
CA ILE A 680 29.40 9.05 -5.65
C ILE A 680 29.28 8.93 -7.18
N GLY A 681 28.07 9.08 -7.69
CA GLY A 681 27.79 9.10 -9.13
C GLY A 681 26.50 9.84 -9.45
N PHE A 682 26.13 9.86 -10.73
CA PHE A 682 24.87 10.43 -11.20
C PHE A 682 23.68 9.82 -10.45
N GLY A 683 22.86 10.68 -9.84
CA GLY A 683 21.68 10.28 -9.07
C GLY A 683 21.95 9.76 -7.66
N THR A 684 23.19 9.82 -7.14
CA THR A 684 23.49 9.59 -5.72
C THR A 684 22.67 10.53 -4.84
N GLU A 685 22.25 10.06 -3.66
CA GLU A 685 21.58 10.88 -2.65
C GLU A 685 22.57 11.87 -2.00
N GLU A 686 22.34 13.18 -2.18
CA GLU A 686 23.27 14.21 -1.72
C GLU A 686 23.31 14.40 -0.20
N MET A 687 22.20 14.28 0.53
CA MET A 687 22.19 14.35 1.99
C MET A 687 22.98 13.19 2.57
N GLU A 688 22.73 11.96 2.10
CA GLU A 688 23.41 10.76 2.59
C GLU A 688 24.93 10.83 2.34
N ALA A 689 25.34 11.20 1.12
CA ALA A 689 26.75 11.35 0.79
C ALA A 689 27.43 12.45 1.63
N VAL A 690 26.83 13.64 1.71
CA VAL A 690 27.46 14.80 2.35
C VAL A 690 27.45 14.71 3.88
N ILE A 691 26.42 14.13 4.50
CA ILE A 691 26.39 13.87 5.96
C ILE A 691 27.50 12.88 6.32
N MET A 692 27.67 11.77 5.58
CA MET A 692 28.77 10.84 5.85
C MET A 692 30.14 11.50 5.73
N ILE A 693 30.39 12.26 4.64
CA ILE A 693 31.67 12.99 4.44
C ILE A 693 31.95 13.95 5.61
N ASP A 694 30.95 14.73 6.01
CA ASP A 694 31.08 15.78 7.02
C ASP A 694 31.32 15.21 8.43
N VAL A 695 30.56 14.17 8.82
CA VAL A 695 30.68 13.51 10.13
C VAL A 695 31.98 12.73 10.26
N LEU A 696 32.37 11.95 9.25
CA LEU A 696 33.59 11.14 9.30
C LEU A 696 34.86 12.00 9.26
N ARG A 697 34.86 13.13 8.52
CA ARG A 697 35.96 14.10 8.57
C ARG A 697 36.06 14.80 9.93
N ARG A 698 34.94 15.08 10.63
CA ARG A 698 34.96 15.60 12.02
C ARG A 698 35.55 14.60 13.02
N ALA A 699 35.38 13.29 12.81
CA ALA A 699 36.03 12.25 13.61
C ALA A 699 37.54 12.10 13.33
N GLY A 700 38.07 12.76 12.29
CA GLY A 700 39.48 12.71 11.90
C GLY A 700 39.81 11.69 10.80
N ALA A 701 38.80 11.12 10.12
CA ALA A 701 39.02 10.19 9.01
C ALA A 701 39.57 10.87 7.75
N ASP A 702 40.48 10.20 7.04
CA ASP A 702 40.94 10.56 5.71
C ASP A 702 39.92 10.06 4.67
N VAL A 703 38.84 10.83 4.50
CA VAL A 703 37.72 10.49 3.60
C VAL A 703 38.05 10.88 2.17
N THR A 704 38.25 9.89 1.30
CA THR A 704 38.33 10.03 -0.16
C THR A 704 36.93 9.97 -0.78
N VAL A 705 36.48 11.06 -1.40
CA VAL A 705 35.27 11.06 -2.22
C VAL A 705 35.64 10.64 -3.65
N ALA A 706 35.07 9.55 -4.16
CA ALA A 706 35.42 9.01 -5.47
C ALA A 706 34.25 9.04 -6.46
N SER A 707 34.42 9.62 -7.64
CA SER A 707 33.41 9.54 -8.69
C SER A 707 33.46 8.17 -9.37
N VAL A 708 32.33 7.49 -9.50
CA VAL A 708 32.19 6.31 -10.37
C VAL A 708 31.97 6.69 -11.84
N ASP A 709 31.55 7.93 -12.10
CA ASP A 709 31.37 8.48 -13.45
C ASP A 709 32.73 8.86 -14.10
N PRO A 710 32.79 8.98 -15.44
CA PRO A 710 33.98 9.47 -16.15
C PRO A 710 34.41 10.92 -15.78
N GLN A 711 33.57 11.66 -15.06
CA GLN A 711 33.81 13.04 -14.63
C GLN A 711 33.81 13.14 -13.11
N LEU A 712 34.63 14.05 -12.56
CA LEU A 712 34.65 14.31 -11.11
C LEU A 712 33.44 15.12 -10.63
N GLU A 713 32.79 15.90 -11.50
CA GLU A 713 31.58 16.66 -11.18
C GLU A 713 30.35 15.80 -11.53
N ILE A 714 29.52 15.48 -10.53
CA ILE A 714 28.31 14.68 -10.68
C ILE A 714 27.08 15.50 -10.29
N LYS A 715 25.91 15.11 -10.81
CA LYS A 715 24.60 15.63 -10.39
C LYS A 715 23.90 14.59 -9.52
N ALA A 716 23.63 14.96 -8.28
CA ALA A 716 22.92 14.16 -7.30
C ALA A 716 21.39 14.17 -7.53
N SER A 717 20.66 13.35 -6.78
CA SER A 717 19.23 13.07 -6.95
C SER A 717 18.31 14.30 -6.86
N GLY A 718 18.47 15.13 -5.82
CA GLY A 718 17.84 16.44 -5.61
C GLY A 718 18.46 17.56 -6.46
N GLY A 719 19.26 17.19 -7.45
CA GLY A 719 19.86 18.09 -8.44
C GLY A 719 21.11 18.83 -7.99
N THR A 720 21.60 18.60 -6.76
CA THR A 720 22.81 19.25 -6.25
C THR A 720 24.04 18.76 -7.01
N LYS A 721 24.99 19.65 -7.29
CA LYS A 721 26.25 19.30 -7.95
C LYS A 721 27.37 19.13 -6.94
N LEU A 722 27.93 17.92 -6.90
CA LEU A 722 29.08 17.57 -6.05
C LEU A 722 30.32 17.35 -6.92
N VAL A 723 31.51 17.59 -6.37
CA VAL A 723 32.77 17.28 -7.06
C VAL A 723 33.61 16.33 -6.20
N ALA A 724 33.98 15.18 -6.77
CA ALA A 724 34.81 14.19 -6.13
C ALA A 724 36.26 14.69 -5.88
N ASP A 725 36.96 13.96 -5.00
CA ASP A 725 38.39 14.10 -4.76
C ASP A 725 39.21 13.30 -5.80
N ALA A 726 38.72 12.12 -6.21
CA ALA A 726 39.33 11.28 -7.23
C ALA A 726 38.29 10.61 -8.15
N SER A 727 38.75 9.96 -9.23
CA SER A 727 37.97 8.93 -9.93
C SER A 727 38.15 7.60 -9.21
N ILE A 728 37.11 6.76 -9.17
CA ILE A 728 37.18 5.39 -8.61
C ILE A 728 38.29 4.55 -9.27
N SER A 729 38.64 4.85 -10.52
CA SER A 729 39.75 4.21 -11.26
C SER A 729 41.13 4.49 -10.67
N ALA A 730 41.28 5.48 -9.78
CA ALA A 730 42.50 5.72 -9.00
C ALA A 730 42.51 4.94 -7.66
N CYS A 731 41.33 4.61 -7.12
CA CYS A 731 41.16 4.00 -5.79
C CYS A 731 41.41 2.47 -5.76
N TRP A 732 41.46 1.80 -6.93
CA TRP A 732 41.47 0.32 -7.04
C TRP A 732 42.61 -0.39 -6.29
N ASN A 733 43.73 0.29 -6.07
CA ASN A 733 44.95 -0.24 -5.48
C ASN A 733 45.17 0.24 -4.04
N GLU A 734 44.27 1.07 -3.50
CA GLU A 734 44.31 1.49 -2.11
C GLU A 734 43.64 0.46 -1.19
N THR A 735 44.00 0.51 0.10
CA THR A 735 43.27 -0.17 1.16
C THR A 735 42.56 0.91 1.99
N TYR A 736 41.25 0.76 2.16
CA TYR A 736 40.43 1.56 3.05
C TYR A 736 40.08 0.74 4.29
N ASP A 737 39.85 1.43 5.41
CA ASP A 737 39.36 0.86 6.67
C ASP A 737 37.82 0.84 6.73
N LEU A 738 37.17 1.67 5.89
CA LEU A 738 35.73 1.67 5.64
C LEU A 738 35.42 2.02 4.17
N VAL A 739 34.47 1.31 3.56
CA VAL A 739 33.80 1.71 2.31
C VAL A 739 32.30 1.96 2.58
N ALA A 740 31.83 3.22 2.48
CA ALA A 740 30.46 3.60 2.82
C ALA A 740 29.67 4.09 1.59
N LEU A 741 28.64 3.33 1.20
CA LEU A 741 27.85 3.53 -0.02
C LEU A 741 26.58 4.38 0.24
N PRO A 742 26.46 5.59 -0.34
CA PRO A 742 25.21 6.35 -0.31
C PRO A 742 24.16 5.73 -1.25
N GLY A 743 22.89 6.01 -0.96
CA GLY A 743 21.74 5.56 -1.74
C GLY A 743 21.39 6.46 -2.91
N GLY A 744 20.08 6.67 -3.09
CA GLY A 744 19.51 7.48 -4.17
C GLY A 744 19.24 6.68 -5.45
N MET A 745 18.36 7.21 -6.29
CA MET A 745 18.04 6.63 -7.60
C MET A 745 18.18 7.72 -8.68
N PRO A 746 18.88 7.45 -9.81
CA PRO A 746 19.55 6.19 -10.16
C PRO A 746 20.85 5.87 -9.40
N GLY A 747 21.28 6.68 -8.43
CA GLY A 747 22.60 6.56 -7.76
C GLY A 747 23.04 5.16 -7.36
N SER A 748 22.22 4.38 -6.65
CA SER A 748 22.58 3.01 -6.26
C SER A 748 22.73 2.04 -7.44
N VAL A 749 22.10 2.32 -8.59
CA VAL A 749 22.33 1.61 -9.86
C VAL A 749 23.67 2.03 -10.46
N THR A 750 23.94 3.34 -10.53
CA THR A 750 25.22 3.90 -10.98
C THR A 750 26.41 3.34 -10.18
N LEU A 751 26.23 3.15 -8.87
CA LEU A 751 27.21 2.47 -8.01
C LEU A 751 27.29 0.96 -8.29
N ARG A 752 26.17 0.25 -8.44
CA ARG A 752 26.07 -1.21 -8.72
C ARG A 752 26.83 -1.60 -9.97
N ASP A 753 26.72 -0.79 -11.02
CA ASP A 753 27.27 -1.08 -12.35
C ASP A 753 28.76 -0.69 -12.48
N CYS A 754 29.33 -0.06 -11.44
CA CYS A 754 30.75 0.24 -11.37
C CYS A 754 31.58 -1.00 -10.96
N GLU A 755 32.05 -1.76 -11.95
CA GLU A 755 32.89 -2.95 -11.76
C GLU A 755 34.18 -2.70 -10.94
N VAL A 756 34.72 -1.48 -10.95
CA VAL A 756 35.88 -1.10 -10.11
C VAL A 756 35.46 -0.99 -8.64
N LEU A 757 34.35 -0.32 -8.36
CA LEU A 757 33.82 -0.22 -7.00
C LEU A 757 33.41 -1.60 -6.46
N ARG A 758 32.74 -2.43 -7.28
CA ARG A 758 32.38 -3.80 -6.92
C ARG A 758 33.60 -4.58 -6.44
N LYS A 759 34.74 -4.49 -7.13
CA LYS A 759 36.00 -5.14 -6.75
C LYS A 759 36.56 -4.60 -5.44
N ILE A 760 36.54 -3.28 -5.23
CA ILE A 760 37.00 -2.67 -3.97
C ILE A 760 36.12 -3.14 -2.79
N THR A 761 34.79 -3.09 -2.92
CA THR A 761 33.86 -3.48 -1.84
C THR A 761 33.83 -4.99 -1.60
N SER A 762 33.93 -5.83 -2.64
CA SER A 762 34.04 -7.29 -2.47
C SER A 762 35.32 -7.66 -1.71
N LYS A 763 36.47 -7.07 -2.10
CA LYS A 763 37.74 -7.25 -1.38
C LYS A 763 37.64 -6.78 0.07
N GLN A 764 37.00 -5.63 0.33
CA GLN A 764 36.77 -5.12 1.69
C GLN A 764 36.03 -6.16 2.57
N ALA A 765 34.99 -6.80 2.02
CA ALA A 765 34.23 -7.86 2.71
C ALA A 765 35.05 -9.15 2.89
N GLU A 766 35.76 -9.61 1.85
CA GLU A 766 36.64 -10.79 1.91
C GLU A 766 37.75 -10.63 2.98
N GLU A 767 38.29 -9.43 3.13
CA GLU A 767 39.29 -9.06 4.12
C GLU A 767 38.71 -8.75 5.52
N LYS A 768 37.38 -8.88 5.70
CA LYS A 768 36.64 -8.55 6.93
C LYS A 768 36.84 -7.11 7.45
N ARG A 769 36.99 -6.17 6.52
CA ARG A 769 37.04 -4.72 6.80
C ARG A 769 35.64 -4.12 6.72
N LEU A 770 35.43 -2.97 7.35
CA LEU A 770 34.10 -2.38 7.46
C LEU A 770 33.57 -1.95 6.08
N TYR A 771 32.30 -2.23 5.82
CA TYR A 771 31.56 -1.57 4.75
C TYR A 771 30.16 -1.22 5.23
N GLY A 772 29.58 -0.20 4.60
CA GLY A 772 28.21 0.18 4.90
C GLY A 772 27.44 0.62 3.67
N ALA A 773 26.12 0.52 3.76
CA ALA A 773 25.22 1.00 2.72
C ALA A 773 23.93 1.52 3.34
N ILE A 774 23.48 2.67 2.87
CA ILE A 774 22.27 3.33 3.37
C ILE A 774 21.18 3.35 2.28
N SER A 775 19.92 3.40 2.72
CA SER A 775 18.78 3.73 1.85
C SER A 775 18.54 2.66 0.77
N ALA A 776 18.65 3.01 -0.51
CA ALA A 776 18.52 2.06 -1.61
C ALA A 776 19.74 1.15 -1.81
N ALA A 777 20.94 1.57 -1.35
CA ALA A 777 22.20 0.88 -1.66
C ALA A 777 22.31 -0.57 -1.13
N PRO A 778 21.76 -0.96 0.03
CA PRO A 778 21.71 -2.38 0.42
C PRO A 778 21.00 -3.23 -0.65
N ALA A 779 19.76 -2.87 -0.99
CA ALA A 779 18.91 -3.67 -1.87
C ALA A 779 19.28 -3.58 -3.36
N VAL A 780 19.89 -2.48 -3.80
CA VAL A 780 20.21 -2.21 -5.21
C VAL A 780 21.69 -2.45 -5.53
N THR A 781 22.60 -2.21 -4.58
CA THR A 781 24.06 -2.27 -4.80
C THR A 781 24.69 -3.50 -4.13
N LEU A 782 24.51 -3.69 -2.81
CA LEU A 782 25.14 -4.81 -2.09
C LEU A 782 24.48 -6.17 -2.39
N LEU A 783 23.16 -6.21 -2.57
CA LEU A 783 22.43 -7.46 -2.83
C LEU A 783 22.88 -8.16 -4.13
N PRO A 784 22.95 -7.49 -5.31
CA PRO A 784 23.45 -8.13 -6.54
C PRO A 784 24.92 -8.53 -6.47
N TRP A 785 25.73 -7.83 -5.66
CA TRP A 785 27.13 -8.20 -5.41
C TRP A 785 27.27 -9.37 -4.42
N GLY A 786 26.17 -9.85 -3.81
CA GLY A 786 26.16 -10.98 -2.89
C GLY A 786 26.64 -10.65 -1.46
N LEU A 787 26.91 -9.38 -1.15
CA LEU A 787 27.54 -8.94 0.10
C LEU A 787 26.58 -8.84 1.31
N LEU A 788 25.36 -9.39 1.16
CA LEU A 788 24.33 -9.47 2.21
C LEU A 788 24.05 -10.92 2.66
N ARG A 789 24.84 -11.90 2.19
CA ARG A 789 24.60 -13.31 2.50
C ARG A 789 24.86 -13.61 3.97
N ARG A 790 23.82 -14.05 4.69
CA ARG A 790 23.82 -14.41 6.13
C ARG A 790 24.14 -13.25 7.08
N LYS A 791 23.75 -12.03 6.71
CA LYS A 791 23.92 -10.82 7.52
C LYS A 791 22.58 -10.13 7.73
N GLU A 792 22.28 -9.75 8.96
CA GLU A 792 21.10 -8.93 9.25
C GLU A 792 21.25 -7.55 8.62
N MET A 793 20.23 -7.04 7.93
CA MET A 793 20.30 -5.72 7.31
C MET A 793 18.96 -4.98 7.25
N THR A 794 19.04 -3.66 7.29
CA THR A 794 17.94 -2.72 7.07
C THR A 794 18.15 -1.94 5.76
N GLY A 795 17.20 -1.09 5.38
CA GLY A 795 17.26 -0.29 4.16
C GLY A 795 16.02 0.58 3.99
N HIS A 796 15.94 1.29 2.86
CA HIS A 796 14.82 2.19 2.61
C HIS A 796 13.48 1.42 2.53
N PRO A 797 12.39 1.89 3.16
CA PRO A 797 11.13 1.12 3.25
C PRO A 797 10.61 0.61 1.90
N GLN A 798 10.73 1.42 0.84
CA GLN A 798 10.31 1.07 -0.52
C GLN A 798 11.14 -0.06 -1.17
N PHE A 799 12.31 -0.36 -0.61
CA PHE A 799 13.25 -1.38 -1.10
C PHE A 799 13.37 -2.59 -0.15
N MET A 800 12.81 -2.55 1.06
CA MET A 800 12.77 -3.68 2.01
C MET A 800 12.12 -4.94 1.41
N GLY A 801 11.21 -4.78 0.45
CA GLY A 801 10.60 -5.88 -0.30
C GLY A 801 11.58 -6.67 -1.20
N LYS A 802 12.72 -6.07 -1.57
CA LYS A 802 13.78 -6.73 -2.35
C LYS A 802 14.83 -7.44 -1.49
N LEU A 803 14.88 -7.17 -0.18
CA LEU A 803 15.86 -7.78 0.72
C LEU A 803 15.42 -9.19 1.17
N PRO A 804 16.36 -10.14 1.39
CA PRO A 804 16.03 -11.50 1.80
C PRO A 804 15.24 -11.54 3.13
N THR A 805 14.03 -12.10 3.10
CA THR A 805 13.09 -12.07 4.23
C THR A 805 13.64 -12.67 5.53
N LEU A 806 14.53 -13.68 5.46
CA LEU A 806 15.14 -14.31 6.63
C LEU A 806 16.08 -13.38 7.42
N TRP A 807 16.61 -12.31 6.80
CA TRP A 807 17.66 -11.48 7.38
C TRP A 807 17.29 -9.99 7.46
N LYS A 808 16.16 -9.58 6.89
CA LYS A 808 15.75 -8.16 6.86
C LYS A 808 15.13 -7.74 8.20
N VAL A 809 15.54 -6.58 8.70
CA VAL A 809 15.11 -6.03 9.99
C VAL A 809 14.63 -4.59 9.85
N GLU A 810 13.74 -4.15 10.74
CA GLU A 810 13.13 -2.81 10.67
C GLU A 810 13.86 -1.72 11.46
N SER A 811 14.98 -2.07 12.11
CA SER A 811 15.83 -1.14 12.85
C SER A 811 16.28 0.05 11.98
N LYS A 812 16.46 1.23 12.59
CA LYS A 812 16.98 2.43 11.90
C LYS A 812 18.36 2.21 11.31
N ILE A 813 19.19 1.49 12.07
CA ILE A 813 20.53 1.03 11.73
C ILE A 813 20.59 -0.44 12.09
N GLN A 814 21.27 -1.24 11.27
CA GLN A 814 21.65 -2.61 11.62
C GLN A 814 23.15 -2.80 11.41
N VAL A 815 23.83 -3.34 12.41
CA VAL A 815 25.22 -3.81 12.33
C VAL A 815 25.19 -5.35 12.29
N SER A 816 25.90 -5.96 11.35
CA SER A 816 26.04 -7.42 11.22
C SER A 816 27.45 -7.79 10.81
N ASP A 817 28.25 -8.16 11.82
CA ASP A 817 29.71 -8.26 11.75
C ASP A 817 30.32 -6.97 11.17
N GLU A 818 31.03 -7.02 10.04
CA GLU A 818 31.67 -5.87 9.39
C GLU A 818 30.75 -5.01 8.49
N LEU A 819 29.46 -5.39 8.35
CA LEU A 819 28.47 -4.63 7.58
C LEU A 819 27.64 -3.73 8.50
N THR A 820 27.51 -2.44 8.17
CA THR A 820 26.47 -1.55 8.75
C THR A 820 25.48 -1.07 7.68
N THR A 821 24.18 -1.10 7.97
CA THR A 821 23.13 -0.58 7.07
C THR A 821 22.19 0.39 7.77
N SER A 822 21.52 1.27 7.02
CA SER A 822 20.60 2.29 7.55
C SER A 822 19.45 2.63 6.59
N ARG A 823 18.34 3.13 7.11
CA ARG A 823 17.07 3.27 6.36
C ARG A 823 17.00 4.42 5.36
N GLY A 824 17.59 5.60 5.60
CA GLY A 824 17.43 6.73 4.69
C GLY A 824 18.05 8.04 5.17
N PRO A 825 17.80 9.17 4.47
CA PRO A 825 18.45 10.46 4.74
C PRO A 825 18.27 10.94 6.19
N GLY A 826 17.08 10.72 6.76
CA GLY A 826 16.72 11.03 8.14
C GLY A 826 17.44 10.20 9.20
N THR A 827 17.92 8.99 8.85
CA THR A 827 18.73 8.12 9.73
C THR A 827 20.23 8.20 9.40
N CYS A 828 20.65 9.10 8.51
CA CYS A 828 22.05 9.20 8.06
C CYS A 828 23.01 9.74 9.15
N PHE A 829 22.56 10.66 10.01
CA PHE A 829 23.38 11.13 11.15
C PHE A 829 23.65 10.02 12.16
N GLU A 830 22.61 9.27 12.55
CA GLU A 830 22.75 8.13 13.44
C GLU A 830 23.70 7.08 12.82
N PHE A 831 23.55 6.79 11.51
CA PHE A 831 24.42 5.87 10.75
C PHE A 831 25.89 6.30 10.71
N ALA A 832 26.16 7.57 10.40
CA ALA A 832 27.51 8.09 10.35
C ALA A 832 28.18 8.08 11.74
N ILE A 833 27.43 8.31 12.82
CA ILE A 833 27.93 8.17 14.20
C ILE A 833 28.23 6.69 14.53
N SER A 834 27.39 5.74 14.12
CA SER A 834 27.67 4.30 14.31
C SER A 834 28.93 3.84 13.54
N LEU A 835 29.21 4.44 12.37
CA LEU A 835 30.47 4.21 11.64
C LEU A 835 31.69 4.86 12.34
N VAL A 836 31.52 6.05 12.93
CA VAL A 836 32.56 6.68 13.77
C VAL A 836 32.86 5.84 15.02
N GLU A 837 31.84 5.28 15.66
CA GLU A 837 31.99 4.40 16.83
C GLU A 837 32.81 3.15 16.50
N GLN A 838 32.54 2.50 15.36
CA GLN A 838 33.29 1.31 14.91
C GLN A 838 34.74 1.63 14.49
N LEU A 839 35.01 2.83 13.97
CA LEU A 839 36.35 3.24 13.52
C LEU A 839 37.23 3.87 14.61
N PHE A 840 36.63 4.58 15.56
CA PHE A 840 37.34 5.45 16.52
C PHE A 840 36.90 5.26 17.99
N GLY A 841 35.89 4.43 18.25
CA GLY A 841 35.36 4.13 19.57
C GLY A 841 34.29 5.13 20.07
N GLU A 842 33.49 4.67 21.03
CA GLU A 842 32.37 5.39 21.66
C GLU A 842 32.73 6.82 22.09
N SER A 843 33.92 7.04 22.67
CA SER A 843 34.34 8.37 23.13
C SER A 843 34.43 9.40 22.01
N VAL A 844 34.84 9.00 20.80
CA VAL A 844 34.92 9.90 19.64
C VAL A 844 33.54 10.07 19.01
N ALA A 845 32.75 9.00 18.95
CA ALA A 845 31.35 9.05 18.52
C ALA A 845 30.52 10.04 19.37
N VAL A 846 30.67 10.00 20.70
CA VAL A 846 30.00 10.91 21.65
C VAL A 846 30.51 12.37 21.49
N GLU A 847 31.81 12.59 21.29
CA GLU A 847 32.34 13.95 21.06
C GLU A 847 31.80 14.53 19.74
N VAL A 848 31.82 13.76 18.65
CA VAL A 848 31.30 14.20 17.35
C VAL A 848 29.79 14.41 17.41
N ALA A 849 29.02 13.48 17.98
CA ALA A 849 27.57 13.64 18.18
C ALA A 849 27.22 14.92 18.95
N LYS A 850 28.00 15.25 19.99
CA LYS A 850 27.84 16.49 20.76
C LYS A 850 28.16 17.75 19.95
N LEU A 851 29.20 17.72 19.10
CA LEU A 851 29.51 18.82 18.17
C LEU A 851 28.41 19.03 17.11
N LEU A 852 27.65 17.98 16.78
CA LEU A 852 26.50 18.01 15.87
C LEU A 852 25.18 18.40 16.57
N LEU A 853 25.19 18.62 17.89
CA LEU A 853 24.01 18.83 18.77
C LEU A 853 23.02 17.65 18.82
N MET A 854 23.49 16.43 18.56
CA MET A 854 22.71 15.21 18.76
C MET A 854 22.56 14.90 20.26
N GLY A 855 21.41 14.35 20.68
CA GLY A 855 21.16 13.96 22.07
C GLY A 855 20.61 15.05 23.00
N ALA A 856 20.06 16.15 22.47
CA ALA A 856 19.35 17.16 23.26
C ALA A 856 18.19 16.54 24.07
N THR A 857 17.95 17.04 25.29
CA THR A 857 16.97 16.45 26.23
C THR A 857 15.52 16.69 25.80
N LYS A 858 14.57 16.00 26.44
CA LYS A 858 13.12 16.20 26.19
C LYS A 858 12.64 17.63 26.47
N GLU A 859 13.42 18.48 27.15
CA GLU A 859 13.08 19.88 27.39
C GLU A 859 13.46 20.80 26.21
N ASP A 860 14.52 20.46 25.45
CA ASP A 860 14.96 21.19 24.23
C ASP A 860 14.03 20.94 23.01
N SER A 861 12.92 20.21 23.19
CA SER A 861 12.19 19.49 22.13
C SER A 861 11.20 20.31 21.28
N ARG A 862 11.18 21.65 21.40
CA ARG A 862 10.16 22.48 20.74
C ARG A 862 10.72 23.30 19.57
N LYS A 863 9.98 23.28 18.46
CA LYS A 863 9.89 24.42 17.54
C LYS A 863 9.09 25.50 18.27
N GLU A 864 9.66 26.68 18.47
CA GLU A 864 8.94 27.82 19.03
C GLU A 864 8.55 28.81 17.93
N GLU A 865 7.35 29.39 18.04
CA GLU A 865 6.83 30.36 17.09
C GLU A 865 6.28 31.58 17.83
N PHE A 866 6.84 32.75 17.51
CA PHE A 866 6.51 34.05 18.07
C PHE A 866 5.99 34.96 16.96
N ASN A 867 5.10 35.90 17.32
CA ASN A 867 4.50 36.85 16.37
C ASN A 867 3.95 36.15 15.11
N GLY A 868 3.27 35.01 15.29
CA GLY A 868 2.93 34.08 14.22
C GLY A 868 2.11 34.73 13.10
N VAL A 869 2.64 34.64 11.87
CA VAL A 869 1.99 35.08 10.63
C VAL A 869 2.02 33.95 9.60
N GLU A 870 1.04 33.89 8.71
CA GLU A 870 1.08 32.94 7.59
C GLU A 870 2.14 33.37 6.55
N TRP A 871 2.77 32.39 5.90
CA TRP A 871 3.78 32.63 4.85
C TRP A 871 3.14 32.38 3.47
N THR A 872 2.08 33.12 3.17
CA THR A 872 1.32 32.99 1.91
C THR A 872 2.14 33.48 0.72
N VAL A 873 2.52 32.58 -0.18
CA VAL A 873 3.15 32.89 -1.47
C VAL A 873 2.19 32.49 -2.60
N GLY A 874 1.89 33.43 -3.51
CA GLY A 874 0.88 33.24 -4.57
C GLY A 874 1.38 32.45 -5.80
N HIS A 875 2.56 31.85 -5.72
CA HIS A 875 3.25 31.12 -6.78
C HIS A 875 4.19 30.08 -6.15
N THR A 876 4.86 29.28 -6.97
CA THR A 876 6.00 28.44 -6.52
C THR A 876 6.99 29.32 -5.75
N PRO A 877 7.32 29.02 -4.48
CA PRO A 877 8.26 29.82 -3.72
C PRO A 877 9.67 29.73 -4.32
N HIS A 878 10.33 30.87 -4.48
CA HIS A 878 11.68 31.00 -5.02
C HIS A 878 12.67 31.34 -3.89
N VAL A 879 13.66 30.48 -3.66
CA VAL A 879 14.52 30.51 -2.47
C VAL A 879 15.99 30.65 -2.83
N LEU A 880 16.69 31.56 -2.14
CA LEU A 880 18.12 31.79 -2.29
C LEU A 880 18.91 31.18 -1.12
N ILE A 881 19.88 30.33 -1.44
CA ILE A 881 20.90 29.86 -0.50
C ILE A 881 22.26 30.45 -0.95
N PRO A 882 22.69 31.59 -0.39
CA PRO A 882 23.97 32.20 -0.74
C PRO A 882 25.11 31.45 -0.03
N VAL A 883 26.14 31.05 -0.78
CA VAL A 883 27.22 30.17 -0.31
C VAL A 883 28.60 30.81 -0.51
N ALA A 884 29.54 30.47 0.37
CA ALA A 884 30.94 30.91 0.33
C ALA A 884 31.89 29.76 0.65
N ASN A 885 33.19 29.92 0.35
CA ASN A 885 34.19 28.96 0.78
C ASN A 885 34.21 28.85 2.32
N GLY A 886 34.16 27.63 2.87
CA GLY A 886 34.08 27.38 4.31
C GLY A 886 32.69 27.54 4.93
N SER A 887 31.61 27.52 4.13
CA SER A 887 30.24 27.30 4.63
C SER A 887 30.02 25.82 4.96
N GLU A 888 29.06 25.47 5.82
CA GLU A 888 28.75 24.06 6.12
C GLU A 888 28.08 23.36 4.92
N ALA A 889 28.67 22.25 4.46
CA ALA A 889 28.15 21.51 3.29
C ALA A 889 26.77 20.89 3.57
N ALA A 890 26.64 20.21 4.70
CA ALA A 890 25.42 19.51 5.06
C ALA A 890 24.23 20.48 5.22
N GLU A 891 24.43 21.67 5.79
CA GLU A 891 23.34 22.67 5.90
C GLU A 891 22.82 23.07 4.50
N ILE A 892 23.73 23.45 3.58
CA ILE A 892 23.37 23.83 2.21
C ILE A 892 22.56 22.72 1.52
N VAL A 893 23.04 21.49 1.62
CA VAL A 893 22.50 20.32 0.91
C VAL A 893 21.15 19.90 1.48
N MET A 894 21.05 19.77 2.81
CA MET A 894 19.81 19.37 3.48
C MET A 894 18.69 20.40 3.26
N ILE A 895 18.98 21.70 3.34
CA ILE A 895 17.99 22.74 3.05
C ILE A 895 17.55 22.64 1.58
N ALA A 896 18.50 22.54 0.65
CA ALA A 896 18.20 22.55 -0.78
C ALA A 896 17.34 21.35 -1.20
N ASP A 897 17.71 20.14 -0.76
CA ASP A 897 16.99 18.92 -1.13
C ASP A 897 15.60 18.84 -0.49
N ILE A 898 15.47 19.10 0.83
CA ILE A 898 14.17 19.05 1.53
C ILE A 898 13.17 20.05 0.92
N LEU A 899 13.64 21.25 0.54
CA LEU A 899 12.79 22.25 -0.13
C LEU A 899 12.45 21.83 -1.58
N ARG A 900 13.40 21.28 -2.34
CA ARG A 900 13.12 20.76 -3.70
C ARG A 900 12.14 19.58 -3.69
N ARG A 901 12.18 18.69 -2.68
CA ARG A 901 11.15 17.65 -2.45
C ARG A 901 9.77 18.25 -2.19
N ALA A 902 9.71 19.38 -1.48
CA ALA A 902 8.49 20.16 -1.30
C ALA A 902 8.02 20.95 -2.55
N LYS A 903 8.73 20.82 -3.69
CA LYS A 903 8.50 21.54 -4.96
C LYS A 903 8.74 23.06 -4.86
N VAL A 904 9.66 23.48 -4.00
CA VAL A 904 10.24 24.83 -3.97
C VAL A 904 11.32 24.96 -5.04
N ASP A 905 11.41 26.12 -5.69
CA ASP A 905 12.55 26.43 -6.57
C ASP A 905 13.70 27.00 -5.73
N VAL A 906 14.86 26.33 -5.74
CA VAL A 906 15.98 26.63 -4.85
C VAL A 906 17.26 26.88 -5.64
N VAL A 907 17.74 28.12 -5.55
CA VAL A 907 18.97 28.62 -6.17
C VAL A 907 20.10 28.67 -5.14
N ILE A 908 21.14 27.87 -5.36
CA ILE A 908 22.41 27.95 -4.63
C ILE A 908 23.30 28.98 -5.35
N ALA A 909 23.74 30.03 -4.64
CA ALA A 909 24.43 31.17 -5.25
C ALA A 909 25.78 31.49 -4.61
N SER A 910 26.88 31.35 -5.36
CA SER A 910 28.23 31.61 -4.84
C SER A 910 28.53 33.10 -4.71
N VAL A 911 28.96 33.55 -3.52
CA VAL A 911 29.50 34.92 -3.32
C VAL A 911 30.98 35.06 -3.71
N GLU A 912 31.62 33.97 -4.10
CA GLU A 912 33.02 33.92 -4.54
C GLU A 912 33.14 34.31 -6.03
N LYS A 913 34.36 34.30 -6.57
CA LYS A 913 34.60 34.52 -8.02
C LYS A 913 34.29 33.30 -8.90
N SER A 914 33.91 32.18 -8.31
CA SER A 914 33.66 30.89 -8.98
C SER A 914 32.41 30.25 -8.40
N VAL A 915 31.67 29.49 -9.22
CA VAL A 915 30.57 28.66 -8.75
C VAL A 915 31.04 27.43 -7.96
N LYS A 916 32.30 27.01 -8.11
CA LYS A 916 32.88 25.90 -7.34
C LYS A 916 33.30 26.38 -5.95
N ILE A 917 32.74 25.76 -4.92
CA ILE A 917 32.90 26.08 -3.50
C ILE A 917 33.57 24.90 -2.79
N LEU A 918 34.55 25.20 -1.94
CA LEU A 918 35.09 24.28 -0.95
C LEU A 918 34.43 24.58 0.41
N ALA A 919 33.65 23.64 0.93
CA ALA A 919 32.97 23.76 2.22
C ALA A 919 33.92 23.60 3.41
N SER A 920 33.42 23.82 4.63
CA SER A 920 34.21 23.76 5.87
C SER A 920 34.90 22.41 6.10
N GLN A 921 34.19 21.28 5.92
CA GLN A 921 34.76 19.92 5.96
C GLN A 921 35.31 19.45 4.60
N GLY A 922 35.76 20.38 3.75
CA GLY A 922 36.42 20.06 2.48
C GLY A 922 35.52 19.47 1.38
N THR A 923 34.22 19.32 1.60
CA THR A 923 33.28 18.89 0.55
C THR A 923 33.22 19.93 -0.56
N LYS A 924 33.29 19.49 -1.82
CA LYS A 924 33.25 20.39 -2.99
C LYS A 924 31.86 20.41 -3.59
N ILE A 925 31.26 21.60 -3.67
CA ILE A 925 29.91 21.83 -4.20
C ILE A 925 30.01 22.79 -5.38
N VAL A 926 29.17 22.64 -6.41
CA VAL A 926 29.02 23.62 -7.49
C VAL A 926 27.68 24.34 -7.35
N ALA A 927 27.72 25.64 -7.07
CA ALA A 927 26.56 26.51 -7.02
C ALA A 927 25.93 26.70 -8.42
N ASP A 928 24.62 26.95 -8.47
CA ASP A 928 23.88 27.10 -9.73
C ASP A 928 24.28 28.37 -10.49
N LYS A 929 24.63 29.44 -9.77
CA LYS A 929 25.04 30.74 -10.33
C LYS A 929 25.94 31.53 -9.35
N LEU A 930 26.55 32.61 -9.84
CA LEU A 930 27.24 33.60 -8.98
C LEU A 930 26.21 34.55 -8.35
N ILE A 931 26.49 35.08 -7.16
CA ILE A 931 25.57 35.97 -6.42
C ILE A 931 25.21 37.24 -7.21
N GLY A 932 26.13 37.75 -8.04
CA GLY A 932 25.86 38.88 -8.92
C GLY A 932 24.80 38.59 -9.99
N LYS A 933 24.66 37.32 -10.40
CA LYS A 933 23.58 36.85 -11.28
C LYS A 933 22.34 36.38 -10.51
N ALA A 934 22.50 35.88 -9.29
CA ALA A 934 21.35 35.64 -8.42
C ALA A 934 20.60 36.93 -8.07
N ALA A 935 21.33 38.06 -7.90
CA ALA A 935 20.76 39.37 -7.60
C ALA A 935 19.99 40.04 -8.76
N GLU A 936 19.84 39.37 -9.90
CA GLU A 936 18.95 39.78 -11.00
C GLU A 936 17.52 39.23 -10.81
N SER A 937 17.26 38.50 -9.72
CA SER A 937 15.97 37.86 -9.39
C SER A 937 15.48 38.25 -7.99
N ILE A 938 14.17 38.16 -7.76
CA ILE A 938 13.51 38.38 -6.46
C ILE A 938 13.24 37.00 -5.82
N TYR A 939 13.43 36.89 -4.51
CA TYR A 939 13.25 35.65 -3.75
C TYR A 939 12.27 35.86 -2.59
N ASP A 940 11.38 34.90 -2.35
CA ASP A 940 10.44 34.91 -1.22
C ASP A 940 11.15 34.70 0.12
N LEU A 941 12.22 33.90 0.09
CA LEU A 941 13.01 33.49 1.24
C LEU A 941 14.51 33.45 0.89
N ILE A 942 15.35 34.05 1.75
CA ILE A 942 16.81 33.91 1.71
C ILE A 942 17.26 33.15 2.96
N ILE A 943 17.96 32.03 2.81
CA ILE A 943 18.42 31.19 3.93
C ILE A 943 19.95 31.18 3.97
N LEU A 944 20.52 31.73 5.04
CA LEU A 944 21.97 31.80 5.22
C LEU A 944 22.50 30.50 5.86
N PRO A 945 23.32 29.69 5.18
CA PRO A 945 24.03 28.58 5.81
C PRO A 945 25.14 29.13 6.73
N GLY A 946 25.44 28.38 7.79
CA GLY A 946 26.49 28.64 8.75
C GLY A 946 27.88 28.22 8.29
N GLY A 947 28.74 27.97 9.27
CA GLY A 947 30.15 27.66 9.09
C GLY A 947 30.98 28.93 9.24
N ILE A 948 31.92 28.92 10.18
CA ILE A 948 32.56 30.14 10.71
C ILE A 948 33.25 30.95 9.60
N VAL A 949 33.98 30.27 8.72
CA VAL A 949 34.73 30.89 7.60
C VAL A 949 33.77 31.37 6.50
N GLY A 950 32.75 30.57 6.18
CA GLY A 950 31.71 30.92 5.21
C GLY A 950 30.90 32.13 5.65
N THR A 951 30.44 32.14 6.90
CA THR A 951 29.74 33.25 7.57
C THR A 951 30.51 34.56 7.42
N GLU A 952 31.81 34.56 7.74
CA GLU A 952 32.67 35.75 7.61
C GLU A 952 32.94 36.17 6.17
N ARG A 953 32.77 35.31 5.16
CA ARG A 953 32.84 35.64 3.73
C ARG A 953 31.51 36.16 3.19
N LEU A 954 30.40 35.50 3.54
CA LEU A 954 29.03 35.95 3.27
C LEU A 954 28.82 37.37 3.80
N HIS A 955 29.25 37.65 5.04
CA HIS A 955 29.19 38.99 5.64
C HIS A 955 30.01 40.05 4.87
N LYS A 956 31.02 39.67 4.08
CA LYS A 956 31.83 40.60 3.27
C LYS A 956 31.22 40.87 1.88
N SER A 957 30.22 40.10 1.45
CA SER A 957 29.53 40.29 0.17
C SER A 957 28.62 41.54 0.21
N ARG A 958 29.01 42.59 -0.55
CA ARG A 958 28.18 43.79 -0.74
C ARG A 958 26.85 43.48 -1.43
N VAL A 959 26.83 42.49 -2.32
CA VAL A 959 25.63 42.06 -3.05
C VAL A 959 24.64 41.39 -2.09
N LEU A 960 25.10 40.48 -1.23
CA LEU A 960 24.25 39.83 -0.24
C LEU A 960 23.69 40.84 0.77
N LYS A 961 24.50 41.80 1.22
CA LYS A 961 24.04 42.89 2.10
C LYS A 961 23.00 43.82 1.45
N LYS A 962 23.02 43.95 0.13
CA LYS A 962 21.96 44.63 -0.62
C LYS A 962 20.67 43.79 -0.62
N LEU A 963 20.75 42.54 -1.05
CA LEU A 963 19.60 41.61 -1.12
C LEU A 963 18.90 41.43 0.23
N LEU A 964 19.64 41.28 1.33
CA LEU A 964 19.06 41.14 2.67
C LEU A 964 18.27 42.38 3.12
N LYS A 965 18.71 43.58 2.72
CA LYS A 965 17.97 44.84 2.99
C LYS A 965 16.75 45.01 2.07
N GLU A 966 16.84 44.53 0.83
CA GLU A 966 15.70 44.47 -0.08
C GLU A 966 14.66 43.42 0.37
N GLN A 967 15.10 42.38 1.09
CA GLN A 967 14.24 41.40 1.76
C GLN A 967 13.49 42.02 2.94
N GLU A 968 14.20 42.74 3.82
CA GLU A 968 13.64 43.46 4.97
C GLU A 968 12.66 44.55 4.55
N SER A 969 13.07 45.46 3.65
CA SER A 969 12.24 46.59 3.21
C SER A 969 11.01 46.20 2.39
N SER A 970 10.97 44.97 1.88
CA SER A 970 9.80 44.39 1.21
C SER A 970 8.96 43.48 2.12
N ASP A 971 9.31 43.37 3.41
CA ASP A 971 8.71 42.43 4.36
C ASP A 971 8.62 40.98 3.82
N ARG A 972 9.71 40.50 3.20
CA ARG A 972 9.86 39.11 2.75
C ARG A 972 10.67 38.29 3.76
N ILE A 973 10.63 36.97 3.60
CA ILE A 973 11.10 35.99 4.58
C ILE A 973 12.64 35.89 4.53
N TYR A 974 13.28 35.68 5.68
CA TYR A 974 14.70 35.35 5.75
C TYR A 974 15.02 34.42 6.92
N GLY A 975 16.09 33.63 6.80
CA GLY A 975 16.52 32.73 7.85
C GLY A 975 18.02 32.47 7.91
N ALA A 976 18.47 31.89 9.00
CA ALA A 976 19.88 31.65 9.28
C ALA A 976 20.09 30.43 10.21
N ILE A 977 21.11 29.62 9.93
CA ILE A 977 21.48 28.44 10.73
C ILE A 977 22.83 28.66 11.41
N CYS A 978 22.96 28.13 12.63
CA CYS A 978 24.23 28.10 13.37
C CYS A 978 24.86 29.51 13.47
N SER A 979 26.06 29.71 12.95
CA SER A 979 26.80 30.97 13.05
C SER A 979 26.30 32.09 12.13
N SER A 980 25.46 31.81 11.14
CA SER A 980 25.03 32.83 10.17
C SER A 980 23.97 33.80 10.70
N SER A 981 23.38 33.50 11.85
CA SER A 981 22.48 34.40 12.61
C SER A 981 23.15 35.74 12.92
N GLU A 982 24.46 35.74 13.16
CA GLU A 982 25.30 36.92 13.35
C GLU A 982 25.32 37.84 12.11
N ILE A 983 25.10 37.32 10.90
CA ILE A 983 24.93 38.16 9.69
C ILE A 983 23.63 38.95 9.79
N LEU A 984 22.53 38.30 10.20
CA LEU A 984 21.24 38.96 10.40
C LEU A 984 21.33 39.99 11.55
N HIS A 985 21.96 39.62 12.67
CA HIS A 985 22.20 40.51 13.81
C HIS A 985 22.99 41.76 13.39
N ARG A 986 24.16 41.59 12.75
CA ARG A 986 25.00 42.70 12.26
C ARG A 986 24.38 43.51 11.13
N GLN A 987 23.27 43.10 10.52
CA GLN A 987 22.50 43.93 9.58
C GLN A 987 21.27 44.60 10.23
N GLY A 988 20.98 44.33 11.51
CA GLY A 988 19.83 44.88 12.23
C GLY A 988 18.56 44.04 12.14
N LEU A 989 18.57 42.97 11.33
CA LEU A 989 17.40 42.18 10.92
C LEU A 989 16.75 41.37 12.06
N LEU A 990 17.45 41.23 13.19
CA LEU A 990 16.96 40.58 14.41
C LEU A 990 16.53 41.59 15.49
N LYS A 991 16.53 42.90 15.21
CA LYS A 991 16.20 43.93 16.21
C LYS A 991 14.73 43.83 16.62
N GLY A 992 14.49 43.40 17.86
CA GLY A 992 13.14 43.22 18.40
C GLY A 992 12.49 41.88 18.04
N LYS A 993 13.26 40.93 17.49
CA LYS A 993 12.81 39.57 17.17
C LYS A 993 13.59 38.55 17.98
N ARG A 994 12.98 37.40 18.26
CA ARG A 994 13.65 36.25 18.90
C ARG A 994 14.44 35.45 17.87
N ALA A 995 15.63 35.01 18.26
CA ALA A 995 16.51 34.17 17.45
C ALA A 995 17.52 33.47 18.38
N MET A 996 17.75 32.18 18.14
CA MET A 996 18.65 31.35 18.97
C MET A 996 18.36 31.41 20.49
N ASP A 997 17.07 31.45 20.86
CA ASP A 997 16.62 31.10 22.22
C ASP A 997 16.91 29.61 22.52
N SER A 998 16.44 29.09 23.66
CA SER A 998 16.62 27.67 24.03
C SER A 998 16.06 26.69 22.99
N ALA A 999 14.98 27.01 22.30
CA ALA A 999 14.39 26.15 21.26
C ALA A 999 15.35 25.79 20.11
N ARG A 1000 15.26 24.54 19.64
CA ARG A 1000 16.05 24.00 18.50
C ARG A 1000 15.83 24.79 17.20
N VAL A 1001 14.59 25.22 16.98
CA VAL A 1001 14.15 26.07 15.86
C VAL A 1001 13.24 27.17 16.40
N VAL A 1002 13.53 28.42 16.06
CA VAL A 1002 12.75 29.61 16.44
C VAL A 1002 12.22 30.28 15.18
N ILE A 1003 10.90 30.47 15.10
CA ILE A 1003 10.25 31.35 14.13
C ILE A 1003 9.79 32.62 14.85
N ASP A 1004 10.11 33.80 14.30
CA ASP A 1004 9.55 35.09 14.74
C ASP A 1004 9.01 35.85 13.52
N GLY A 1005 7.69 35.80 13.34
CA GLY A 1005 7.00 36.35 12.19
C GLY A 1005 7.51 35.76 10.86
N LYS A 1006 8.27 36.56 10.10
CA LYS A 1006 8.90 36.19 8.82
C LYS A 1006 10.40 35.87 8.94
N VAL A 1007 10.87 35.56 10.15
CA VAL A 1007 12.26 35.15 10.41
C VAL A 1007 12.26 33.73 10.96
N ILE A 1008 13.23 32.92 10.53
CA ILE A 1008 13.48 31.59 11.09
C ILE A 1008 14.96 31.38 11.38
N THR A 1009 15.27 30.85 12.57
CA THR A 1009 16.64 30.50 12.97
C THR A 1009 16.70 29.15 13.65
N SER A 1010 17.85 28.47 13.55
CA SER A 1010 18.08 27.17 14.19
C SER A 1010 19.50 27.03 14.74
N ARG A 1011 19.66 26.18 15.76
CA ARG A 1011 20.85 26.16 16.62
C ARG A 1011 22.10 25.50 16.00
N GLY A 1012 21.94 24.56 15.06
CA GLY A 1012 23.07 23.88 14.39
C GLY A 1012 22.68 22.70 13.50
N LEU A 1013 23.68 21.93 13.06
CA LEU A 1013 23.54 20.97 11.95
C LEU A 1013 22.36 19.99 12.07
N SER A 1014 22.19 19.33 13.22
CA SER A 1014 21.08 18.38 13.47
C SER A 1014 19.69 19.03 13.53
N THR A 1015 19.60 20.36 13.68
CA THR A 1015 18.33 21.11 13.64
C THR A 1015 17.95 21.57 12.23
N THR A 1016 18.79 21.29 11.21
CA THR A 1016 18.55 21.70 9.82
C THR A 1016 17.30 21.03 9.24
N THR A 1017 17.10 19.73 9.46
CA THR A 1017 15.91 19.01 8.98
C THR A 1017 14.64 19.60 9.59
N GLU A 1018 14.65 19.90 10.89
CA GLU A 1018 13.51 20.49 11.60
C GLU A 1018 13.20 21.91 11.09
N MET A 1019 14.23 22.71 10.80
CA MET A 1019 14.07 24.03 10.21
C MET A 1019 13.54 23.97 8.77
N ALA A 1020 14.05 23.07 7.94
CA ALA A 1020 13.60 22.90 6.57
C ALA A 1020 12.14 22.40 6.50
N LEU A 1021 11.79 21.39 7.30
CA LEU A 1021 10.40 20.93 7.46
C LEU A 1021 9.50 22.00 8.09
N GLY A 1022 10.04 22.86 8.96
CA GLY A 1022 9.36 24.05 9.47
C GLY A 1022 9.02 25.07 8.38
N ILE A 1023 9.95 25.36 7.46
CA ILE A 1023 9.71 26.20 6.28
C ILE A 1023 8.62 25.58 5.39
N VAL A 1024 8.68 24.28 5.13
CA VAL A 1024 7.66 23.56 4.34
C VAL A 1024 6.28 23.62 5.03
N SER A 1025 6.22 23.48 6.35
CA SER A 1025 5.00 23.63 7.17
C SER A 1025 4.40 25.03 7.05
N LYS A 1026 5.23 26.09 7.08
CA LYS A 1026 4.78 27.48 6.95
C LYS A 1026 4.31 27.85 5.54
N LEU A 1027 4.96 27.32 4.49
CA LEU A 1027 4.65 27.62 3.09
C LEU A 1027 3.49 26.79 2.51
N PHE A 1028 3.33 25.53 2.95
CA PHE A 1028 2.41 24.56 2.31
C PHE A 1028 1.54 23.77 3.30
N GLY A 1029 1.62 24.07 4.60
CA GLY A 1029 0.89 23.35 5.65
C GLY A 1029 1.55 22.03 6.06
N HIS A 1030 1.11 21.53 7.22
CA HIS A 1030 1.75 20.39 7.91
C HIS A 1030 1.68 19.07 7.12
N THR A 1031 0.64 18.87 6.29
CA THR A 1031 0.53 17.68 5.43
C THR A 1031 1.66 17.58 4.41
N ARG A 1032 2.11 18.70 3.82
CA ARG A 1032 3.26 18.70 2.90
C ARG A 1032 4.57 18.44 3.65
N ALA A 1033 4.75 19.06 4.83
CA ALA A 1033 5.94 18.82 5.66
C ALA A 1033 6.04 17.35 6.09
N TRP A 1034 4.93 16.76 6.55
CA TRP A 1034 4.88 15.35 6.94
C TRP A 1034 5.17 14.40 5.77
N SER A 1035 4.58 14.63 4.60
CA SER A 1035 4.86 13.84 3.38
C SER A 1035 6.34 13.92 2.94
N VAL A 1036 6.98 15.09 3.08
CA VAL A 1036 8.42 15.23 2.81
C VAL A 1036 9.23 14.50 3.88
N ALA A 1037 8.84 14.54 5.16
CA ALA A 1037 9.51 13.80 6.23
C ALA A 1037 9.44 12.27 6.05
N GLU A 1038 8.30 11.74 5.63
CA GLU A 1038 8.18 10.31 5.26
C GLU A 1038 9.17 9.94 4.14
N SER A 1039 9.32 10.80 3.12
CA SER A 1039 10.27 10.58 2.01
C SER A 1039 11.75 10.60 2.41
N LEU A 1040 12.05 11.06 3.63
CA LEU A 1040 13.40 11.09 4.21
C LEU A 1040 13.59 9.94 5.22
N VAL A 1041 12.54 9.19 5.58
CA VAL A 1041 12.50 8.32 6.76
C VAL A 1041 12.83 9.09 8.05
N PHE A 1042 12.25 10.29 8.19
CA PHE A 1042 12.45 11.17 9.36
C PHE A 1042 11.19 11.22 10.24
N GLU A 1043 11.37 11.11 11.56
CA GLU A 1043 10.28 11.21 12.55
C GLU A 1043 9.81 12.66 12.70
N TYR A 1044 8.73 13.02 12.00
CA TYR A 1044 8.07 14.32 12.17
C TYR A 1044 6.84 14.19 13.09
N PRO A 1045 6.66 15.09 14.07
CA PRO A 1045 5.52 15.05 14.98
C PRO A 1045 4.17 15.05 14.23
N ARG A 1046 3.33 14.05 14.50
CA ARG A 1046 1.91 14.13 14.19
C ARG A 1046 1.29 15.14 15.15
N GLU A 1047 0.76 16.25 14.63
CA GLU A 1047 -0.09 17.13 15.43
C GLU A 1047 -1.34 16.35 15.85
N LEU A 1048 -1.44 16.08 17.14
CA LEU A 1048 -2.70 15.72 17.77
C LEU A 1048 -3.60 16.94 17.66
N LYS A 1049 -4.62 16.85 16.79
CA LYS A 1049 -5.74 17.77 16.80
C LYS A 1049 -6.60 17.43 18.02
N ASP A 1050 -6.47 18.26 19.06
CA ASP A 1050 -7.46 18.37 20.14
C ASP A 1050 -8.82 18.86 19.59
#